data_AF-A0A367I615-F1
#
_entry.id   AF-A0A367I615-F1
#
_cell.length_a   1.000
_cell.length_b   1.000
_cell.length_c   1.000
_cell.angle_alpha   90.00
_cell.angle_beta   90.00
_cell.angle_gamma   90.00
#
_symmetry.space_group_name_H-M   'P 1'
#
loop_
_entity.id
_entity.type
_entity.pdbx_description
1 polymer ?
#
loop_
_entity_poly.entity_id
_entity_poly.type
_entity_poly.pdbx_seq_one_letter_code
_entity_poly.pdbx_strand_id
1 'polypeptide(L)'
;MLSKVLPEREYPMNNKKIIAMMMTLSMLAAAFAGCLGGDDDEGWELTAADDVSAVFVTSEWDPIIPNLNAGEMCDALLSSMTKTDTREEVVDFTRGYYTSSIGVIGAADAAVISDPLDLNVAGTVVAVQASTTSDLWASGDGDDPANLPDATILAFPMWPDVIAAINNGDAHYAMGDSPVLAVEGDLMVTFSEETFGMAVAEEGSDLLLDALNVAITAVIDSGEYDLIFGASFEGSVVLTDDTTADTATSYPMATEGSRLAHVLETGELKLCSDTTYPPFESLNGDGDVVGFSADLAHAIADELAAHYMGNENPTFTPPVVEPPVEDKVIKIGFLNDATGPISVYAEAFTYAANAAGDMLSMSDGYAFEIVEADSGCSGDLGGAAAQTLVDSGVVAVAGAACSGASIAANAVLSAAGIPQVSYASTSPALSDATAYPDFYRVVPSDAIQGDAMADMVAASGVTSPALIHMTNAYGSGLADSFESYWTDMGNTLCTKLGYEETATDFAAAVQAVMDSGCDSAVLASYSADGAMIIETMAVMGATIPTFGADGIAGESALNDYTNTAAANGVQVTYPRAASGGSGSFGTMCAADAVCGSGIYTLEAYDAVMMIGHAAMMEDGENMASHLDMVGVDYEGESGTLTFLDNGDVGGSGYDVCTFNHVPTYGDYYNCDMMWTAAGGLEAAPFMGATVKIGFLNDATGPIATYAAGFVAASQIALGIANTIGWNSMVQFEIVYADSGCSGDMGSTAAQALVDAGVVGVVGAACSGASMAANAVLSAAGIPQVSYASTSPALSDATAYPDFFRVVPSDALQGQALSAVVQADSPADGTVGLVHMTNAYGSGLADAFTADFEAAGHTLCTTIGYEETMTDFSAAVQSMVDNGCTSAVLVSYAADGGMIIDEMNSQSWSGQVYGGDGIAEEGLATEATSSVNGVIATKPASASTGAVGYAFAALCAQSADCTGGIYTAEAFDGVVLVALAAFAQMASPGATLSQVMMATGQGLAGASGDISFMANGDVPGAGYCVGDFTEDADGVSFDCNRSWDPANGMS
;
A
#
# COMPACT_ATOMS: atom_id res chain seq x y z
N MET A 1 -36.71 22.91 -37.88
CA MET A 1 -36.01 23.12 -39.16
C MET A 1 -34.60 22.59 -38.98
N LEU A 2 -34.22 21.63 -39.84
CA LEU A 2 -32.87 21.24 -40.25
C LEU A 2 -31.82 20.83 -39.20
N SER A 3 -31.46 19.54 -39.31
CA SER A 3 -30.29 18.82 -38.80
C SER A 3 -28.97 19.26 -39.47
N LYS A 4 -27.84 19.04 -38.76
CA LYS A 4 -26.46 18.74 -39.24
C LYS A 4 -25.66 18.28 -37.98
N VAL A 5 -25.42 16.98 -37.75
CA VAL A 5 -24.38 16.07 -38.30
C VAL A 5 -22.95 16.52 -38.02
N LEU A 6 -22.20 15.70 -37.26
CA LEU A 6 -20.81 15.22 -37.46
C LEU A 6 -20.47 14.13 -36.39
N PRO A 7 -19.46 13.25 -36.57
CA PRO A 7 -19.65 11.83 -36.90
C PRO A 7 -19.23 10.81 -35.82
N GLU A 8 -19.82 9.61 -35.90
CA GLU A 8 -19.39 8.39 -35.21
C GLU A 8 -18.17 7.76 -35.87
N ARG A 9 -17.30 7.20 -35.03
CA ARG A 9 -16.11 6.42 -35.35
C ARG A 9 -16.57 4.96 -35.54
N GLU A 10 -16.33 4.39 -36.71
CA GLU A 10 -16.63 2.99 -37.03
C GLU A 10 -15.79 2.04 -36.16
N TYR A 11 -16.47 1.10 -35.47
CA TYR A 11 -15.91 -0.18 -35.05
C TYR A 11 -16.52 -1.28 -35.94
N PRO A 12 -15.74 -2.22 -36.51
CA PRO A 12 -16.28 -3.28 -37.34
C PRO A 12 -16.81 -4.41 -36.43
N MET A 13 -18.11 -4.43 -36.16
CA MET A 13 -18.79 -5.64 -35.65
C MET A 13 -19.01 -6.61 -36.80
N ASN A 14 -18.16 -7.62 -36.92
CA ASN A 14 -18.31 -8.73 -37.86
C ASN A 14 -18.84 -9.97 -37.13
N ASN A 15 -19.97 -9.86 -36.42
CA ASN A 15 -20.48 -10.98 -35.64
C ASN A 15 -21.47 -11.86 -36.46
N LYS A 16 -20.99 -13.03 -36.90
CA LYS A 16 -21.78 -14.05 -37.61
C LYS A 16 -22.93 -14.60 -36.77
N LYS A 17 -22.89 -14.49 -35.43
CA LYS A 17 -23.91 -15.02 -34.51
C LYS A 17 -25.23 -14.21 -34.50
N ILE A 18 -25.22 -12.92 -34.86
CA ILE A 18 -26.45 -12.08 -34.93
C ILE A 18 -27.32 -12.42 -36.16
N ILE A 19 -26.71 -12.90 -37.26
CA ILE A 19 -27.44 -13.25 -38.48
C ILE A 19 -28.22 -14.57 -38.31
N ALA A 20 -27.71 -15.52 -37.53
CA ALA A 20 -28.40 -16.78 -37.22
C ALA A 20 -29.64 -16.56 -36.32
N MET A 21 -29.52 -15.68 -35.32
CA MET A 21 -30.62 -15.34 -34.40
C MET A 21 -31.78 -14.62 -35.08
N MET A 22 -31.55 -13.89 -36.19
CA MET A 22 -32.61 -13.26 -36.98
C MET A 22 -33.30 -14.20 -37.99
N MET A 23 -32.78 -15.40 -38.25
CA MET A 23 -33.42 -16.36 -39.17
C MET A 23 -34.41 -17.32 -38.49
N THR A 24 -34.31 -17.53 -37.18
CA THR A 24 -35.17 -18.46 -36.42
C THR A 24 -36.61 -17.94 -36.23
N LEU A 25 -36.85 -16.62 -36.34
CA LEU A 25 -38.20 -16.04 -36.37
C LEU A 25 -38.93 -16.20 -37.72
N SER A 26 -38.24 -16.64 -38.77
CA SER A 26 -38.85 -16.93 -40.08
C SER A 26 -39.24 -18.40 -40.27
N MET A 27 -38.66 -19.32 -39.49
CA MET A 27 -38.98 -20.75 -39.51
C MET A 27 -40.19 -21.11 -38.62
N LEU A 28 -40.54 -20.26 -37.65
CA LEU A 28 -41.75 -20.44 -36.83
C LEU A 28 -43.07 -20.28 -37.62
N ALA A 29 -43.02 -19.75 -38.85
CA ALA A 29 -44.16 -19.66 -39.77
C ALA A 29 -44.33 -20.89 -40.69
N ALA A 30 -43.37 -21.82 -40.73
CA ALA A 30 -43.46 -23.05 -41.52
C ALA A 30 -43.92 -24.27 -40.69
N ALA A 31 -43.74 -24.25 -39.37
CA ALA A 31 -44.12 -25.36 -38.49
C ALA A 31 -45.64 -25.48 -38.18
N PHE A 32 -46.44 -24.46 -38.51
CA PHE A 32 -47.90 -24.45 -38.22
C PHE A 32 -48.81 -24.83 -39.41
N ALA A 33 -48.25 -25.32 -40.53
CA ALA A 33 -49.00 -25.70 -41.72
C ALA A 33 -48.66 -27.13 -42.20
N GLY A 34 -48.78 -28.11 -41.32
CA GLY A 34 -48.57 -29.53 -41.64
C GLY A 34 -49.47 -30.46 -40.85
N CYS A 35 -50.78 -30.27 -40.93
CA CYS A 35 -51.76 -31.18 -40.34
C CYS A 35 -52.20 -32.23 -41.38
N LEU A 36 -52.08 -33.52 -41.01
CA LEU A 36 -52.75 -34.70 -41.59
C LEU A 36 -52.29 -35.17 -42.98
N GLY A 37 -51.44 -36.19 -42.98
CA GLY A 37 -51.28 -37.15 -44.07
C GLY A 37 -50.43 -38.32 -43.57
N GLY A 38 -51.06 -39.45 -43.28
CA GLY A 38 -50.33 -40.67 -42.93
C GLY A 38 -49.62 -41.24 -44.15
N ASP A 39 -48.44 -41.78 -43.91
CA ASP A 39 -47.94 -43.04 -44.46
C ASP A 39 -46.79 -43.48 -43.55
N ASP A 40 -46.62 -44.80 -43.44
CA ASP A 40 -45.78 -45.50 -42.46
C ASP A 40 -44.29 -45.12 -42.57
N ASP A 41 -43.77 -44.40 -41.58
CA ASP A 41 -42.34 -44.31 -41.28
C ASP A 41 -42.19 -44.65 -39.79
N GLU A 42 -41.36 -45.66 -39.46
CA GLU A 42 -41.11 -46.12 -38.09
C GLU A 42 -40.62 -44.93 -37.26
N GLY A 43 -41.44 -44.48 -36.29
CA GLY A 43 -41.04 -43.40 -35.39
C GLY A 43 -39.85 -43.87 -34.55
N TRP A 44 -38.73 -43.17 -34.66
CA TRP A 44 -37.54 -43.45 -33.85
C TRP A 44 -37.90 -43.38 -32.36
N GLU A 45 -37.58 -44.45 -31.64
CA GLU A 45 -37.63 -44.54 -30.18
C GLU A 45 -36.18 -44.73 -29.69
N LEU A 46 -35.73 -43.86 -28.77
CA LEU A 46 -34.41 -43.96 -28.15
C LEU A 46 -34.25 -45.34 -27.49
N THR A 47 -33.27 -46.11 -27.96
CA THR A 47 -32.90 -47.40 -27.34
C THR A 47 -31.68 -47.15 -26.46
N ALA A 48 -31.91 -46.61 -25.26
CA ALA A 48 -30.84 -46.32 -24.33
C ALA A 48 -30.08 -47.60 -23.94
N ALA A 49 -28.76 -47.48 -23.76
CA ALA A 49 -27.91 -48.50 -23.18
C ALA A 49 -28.31 -48.80 -21.72
N ASP A 50 -27.72 -49.85 -21.16
CA ASP A 50 -27.94 -50.20 -19.75
C ASP A 50 -27.25 -49.21 -18.78
N ASP A 51 -26.23 -48.47 -19.24
CA ASP A 51 -25.45 -47.50 -18.45
C ASP A 51 -24.74 -46.45 -19.32
N VAL A 52 -24.21 -45.37 -18.73
CA VAL A 52 -23.29 -44.42 -19.37
C VAL A 52 -21.96 -44.44 -18.64
N SER A 53 -20.85 -44.59 -19.37
CA SER A 53 -19.50 -44.54 -18.81
C SER A 53 -18.65 -43.47 -19.50
N ALA A 54 -17.79 -42.80 -18.72
CA ALA A 54 -16.77 -41.91 -19.26
C ALA A 54 -15.66 -42.74 -19.93
N VAL A 55 -15.37 -42.43 -21.20
CA VAL A 55 -14.35 -43.11 -22.00
C VAL A 55 -13.35 -42.09 -22.50
N PHE A 56 -12.13 -42.11 -21.96
CA PHE A 56 -11.08 -41.18 -22.36
C PHE A 56 -10.39 -41.58 -23.66
N VAL A 57 -10.15 -40.58 -24.51
CA VAL A 57 -9.41 -40.69 -25.76
C VAL A 57 -8.23 -39.72 -25.70
N THR A 58 -7.04 -40.25 -25.44
CA THR A 58 -5.82 -39.43 -25.37
C THR A 58 -5.52 -38.78 -26.72
N SER A 59 -5.30 -37.46 -26.70
CA SER A 59 -4.87 -36.65 -27.84
C SER A 59 -3.77 -35.68 -27.40
N GLU A 60 -2.87 -35.31 -28.31
CA GLU A 60 -2.02 -34.13 -28.10
C GLU A 60 -2.91 -32.86 -28.06
N TRP A 61 -2.46 -31.81 -27.36
CA TRP A 61 -3.17 -30.54 -27.20
C TRP A 61 -3.53 -29.87 -28.54
N ASP A 62 -2.55 -29.58 -29.40
CA ASP A 62 -2.77 -28.84 -30.66
C ASP A 62 -3.89 -29.40 -31.56
N PRO A 63 -3.99 -30.73 -31.83
CA PRO A 63 -5.04 -31.28 -32.67
C PRO A 63 -6.39 -31.51 -31.97
N ILE A 64 -6.53 -31.25 -30.67
CA ILE A 64 -7.68 -31.71 -29.88
C ILE A 64 -9.02 -31.09 -30.31
N ILE A 65 -9.08 -29.77 -30.56
CA ILE A 65 -10.28 -29.08 -31.05
C ILE A 65 -10.64 -29.53 -32.49
N PRO A 66 -9.69 -29.57 -33.44
CA PRO A 66 -9.94 -30.17 -34.76
C PRO A 66 -10.48 -31.59 -34.70
N ASN A 67 -9.98 -32.41 -33.78
CA ASN A 67 -10.43 -33.79 -33.60
C ASN A 67 -11.86 -33.89 -33.04
N LEU A 68 -12.22 -33.02 -32.09
CA LEU A 68 -13.59 -32.88 -31.59
C LEU A 68 -14.55 -32.48 -32.72
N ASN A 69 -14.20 -31.42 -33.47
CA ASN A 69 -15.04 -30.89 -34.54
C ASN A 69 -15.16 -31.83 -35.77
N ALA A 70 -14.19 -32.73 -35.97
CA ALA A 70 -14.32 -33.81 -36.96
C ALA A 70 -15.42 -34.82 -36.57
N GLY A 71 -15.80 -34.88 -35.29
CA GLY A 71 -16.97 -35.61 -34.80
C GLY A 71 -16.84 -37.13 -34.70
N GLU A 72 -15.66 -37.68 -35.05
CA GLU A 72 -15.37 -39.12 -35.07
C GLU A 72 -14.53 -39.60 -33.86
N MET A 73 -13.79 -38.71 -33.19
CA MET A 73 -12.86 -39.08 -32.12
C MET A 73 -13.52 -39.12 -30.73
N CYS A 74 -14.29 -38.10 -30.38
CA CYS A 74 -14.92 -37.94 -29.07
C CYS A 74 -16.23 -37.15 -29.19
N ASP A 75 -17.03 -37.18 -28.12
CA ASP A 75 -18.32 -36.49 -28.01
C ASP A 75 -18.16 -35.12 -27.30
N ALA A 76 -17.22 -35.03 -26.37
CA ALA A 76 -16.81 -33.79 -25.70
C ALA A 76 -15.30 -33.80 -25.43
N LEU A 77 -14.75 -32.66 -25.06
CA LEU A 77 -13.37 -32.47 -24.63
C LEU A 77 -13.34 -32.10 -23.15
N LEU A 78 -12.53 -32.82 -22.38
CA LEU A 78 -12.23 -32.54 -20.97
C LEU A 78 -10.71 -32.65 -20.76
N SER A 79 -10.05 -31.50 -20.72
CA SER A 79 -8.59 -31.40 -20.74
C SER A 79 -8.11 -30.07 -20.17
N SER A 80 -8.60 -29.68 -18.98
CA SER A 80 -8.22 -28.42 -18.32
C SER A 80 -8.31 -27.19 -19.24
N MET A 81 -9.29 -27.19 -20.14
CA MET A 81 -9.33 -26.20 -21.23
C MET A 81 -9.91 -24.88 -20.74
N THR A 82 -9.07 -23.83 -20.72
CA THR A 82 -9.52 -22.46 -20.49
C THR A 82 -10.55 -22.01 -21.53
N LYS A 83 -11.66 -21.48 -21.04
CA LYS A 83 -12.69 -20.80 -21.83
C LYS A 83 -12.14 -19.45 -22.29
N THR A 84 -12.10 -19.25 -23.60
CA THR A 84 -11.64 -17.98 -24.21
C THR A 84 -12.59 -17.61 -25.35
N ASP A 85 -12.76 -16.31 -25.60
CA ASP A 85 -13.61 -15.81 -26.69
C ASP A 85 -13.23 -16.44 -28.04
N THR A 86 -11.92 -16.62 -28.29
CA THR A 86 -11.39 -17.23 -29.51
C THR A 86 -11.78 -18.71 -29.63
N ARG A 87 -11.73 -19.47 -28.54
CA ARG A 87 -12.15 -20.89 -28.55
C ARG A 87 -13.68 -20.99 -28.68
N GLU A 88 -14.43 -20.08 -28.08
CA GLU A 88 -15.90 -19.97 -28.22
C GLU A 88 -16.37 -19.63 -29.65
N GLU A 89 -15.46 -19.29 -30.57
CA GLU A 89 -15.80 -19.14 -31.99
C GLU A 89 -15.88 -20.48 -32.74
N VAL A 90 -15.35 -21.57 -32.17
CA VAL A 90 -15.19 -22.87 -32.86
C VAL A 90 -15.67 -24.07 -32.06
N VAL A 91 -15.99 -23.91 -30.78
CA VAL A 91 -16.60 -24.91 -29.89
C VAL A 91 -17.58 -24.21 -28.94
N ASP A 92 -18.54 -24.95 -28.42
CA ASP A 92 -19.40 -24.47 -27.32
C ASP A 92 -18.91 -25.05 -25.99
N PHE A 93 -18.84 -24.20 -24.95
CA PHE A 93 -18.42 -24.62 -23.61
C PHE A 93 -19.59 -24.86 -22.67
N THR A 94 -19.45 -25.84 -21.79
CA THR A 94 -20.28 -25.95 -20.59
C THR A 94 -20.05 -24.76 -19.65
N ARG A 95 -20.86 -24.69 -18.59
CA ARG A 95 -20.50 -23.98 -17.36
C ARG A 95 -19.11 -24.43 -16.90
N GLY A 96 -18.42 -23.53 -16.22
CA GLY A 96 -17.13 -23.77 -15.61
C GLY A 96 -17.20 -24.93 -14.61
N TYR A 97 -16.14 -25.73 -14.60
CA TYR A 97 -15.95 -26.81 -13.63
C TYR A 97 -14.71 -26.65 -12.76
N TYR A 98 -13.84 -25.69 -13.07
CA TYR A 98 -12.69 -25.32 -12.23
C TYR A 98 -12.24 -23.89 -12.56
N THR A 99 -11.74 -23.14 -11.56
CA THR A 99 -11.08 -21.83 -11.77
C THR A 99 -9.59 -21.94 -11.42
N SER A 100 -8.73 -21.68 -12.40
CA SER A 100 -7.26 -21.74 -12.32
C SER A 100 -6.66 -20.33 -12.39
N SER A 101 -5.33 -20.26 -12.28
CA SER A 101 -4.51 -19.10 -12.62
C SER A 101 -3.25 -19.57 -13.34
N ILE A 102 -2.64 -18.70 -14.16
CA ILE A 102 -1.33 -18.97 -14.72
C ILE A 102 -0.27 -18.76 -13.63
N GLY A 103 0.62 -19.72 -13.44
CA GLY A 103 1.77 -19.64 -12.54
C GLY A 103 3.10 -19.48 -13.27
N VAL A 104 4.15 -19.17 -12.50
CA VAL A 104 5.55 -19.28 -12.94
C VAL A 104 6.36 -20.02 -11.89
N ILE A 105 7.19 -20.97 -12.32
CA ILE A 105 8.28 -21.55 -11.52
C ILE A 105 9.63 -21.24 -12.18
N GLY A 106 10.69 -21.17 -11.37
CA GLY A 106 12.06 -20.98 -11.85
C GLY A 106 12.92 -22.22 -11.72
N ALA A 107 13.99 -22.30 -12.50
CA ALA A 107 15.08 -23.24 -12.27
C ALA A 107 15.76 -22.96 -10.90
N ALA A 108 16.50 -23.92 -10.37
CA ALA A 108 17.09 -23.84 -9.02
C ALA A 108 18.02 -22.62 -8.77
N ASP A 109 18.56 -22.00 -9.83
CA ASP A 109 19.39 -20.80 -9.78
C ASP A 109 18.74 -19.57 -10.43
N ALA A 110 17.45 -19.66 -10.78
CA ALA A 110 16.69 -18.54 -11.33
C ALA A 110 16.47 -17.47 -10.26
N ALA A 111 16.42 -16.21 -10.68
CA ALA A 111 16.07 -15.12 -9.78
C ALA A 111 14.57 -15.22 -9.42
N VAL A 112 14.23 -14.95 -8.16
CA VAL A 112 12.82 -14.85 -7.77
C VAL A 112 12.20 -13.62 -8.44
N ILE A 113 11.02 -13.79 -9.02
CA ILE A 113 10.23 -12.73 -9.62
C ILE A 113 8.97 -12.48 -8.78
N SER A 114 8.46 -11.25 -8.81
CA SER A 114 7.21 -10.88 -8.13
C SER A 114 6.09 -10.47 -9.10
N ASP A 115 6.46 -10.15 -10.34
CA ASP A 115 5.55 -9.86 -11.44
C ASP A 115 5.95 -10.74 -12.64
N PRO A 116 5.02 -11.43 -13.33
CA PRO A 116 5.38 -12.19 -14.54
C PRO A 116 6.04 -11.32 -15.62
N LEU A 117 5.84 -10.00 -15.64
CA LEU A 117 6.50 -9.06 -16.55
C LEU A 117 7.99 -8.87 -16.24
N ASP A 118 8.47 -9.26 -15.05
CA ASP A 118 9.91 -9.29 -14.71
C ASP A 118 10.68 -10.26 -15.63
N LEU A 119 9.98 -11.21 -16.24
CA LEU A 119 10.54 -12.12 -17.24
C LEU A 119 10.86 -11.43 -18.57
N ASN A 120 10.31 -10.23 -18.83
CA ASN A 120 10.48 -9.50 -20.09
C ASN A 120 11.85 -8.81 -20.18
N VAL A 121 12.91 -9.62 -20.12
CA VAL A 121 14.30 -9.18 -20.12
C VAL A 121 15.08 -9.96 -21.16
N ALA A 122 15.87 -9.24 -21.96
CA ALA A 122 16.73 -9.84 -22.98
C ALA A 122 17.70 -10.87 -22.37
N GLY A 123 17.58 -12.11 -22.83
CA GLY A 123 18.38 -13.24 -22.34
C GLY A 123 17.65 -14.15 -21.36
N THR A 124 16.45 -13.78 -20.90
CA THR A 124 15.55 -14.69 -20.18
C THR A 124 14.96 -15.73 -21.14
N VAL A 125 14.87 -16.99 -20.71
CA VAL A 125 14.29 -18.09 -21.48
C VAL A 125 13.14 -18.68 -20.68
N VAL A 126 11.93 -18.68 -21.25
CA VAL A 126 10.71 -19.18 -20.60
C VAL A 126 10.16 -20.35 -21.42
N ALA A 127 9.97 -21.50 -20.76
CA ALA A 127 9.35 -22.67 -21.36
C ALA A 127 7.84 -22.65 -21.14
N VAL A 128 7.08 -22.96 -22.20
CA VAL A 128 5.61 -23.03 -22.18
C VAL A 128 5.14 -24.21 -23.02
N GLN A 129 3.94 -24.74 -22.77
CA GLN A 129 3.31 -25.66 -23.73
C GLN A 129 2.66 -24.84 -24.86
N ALA A 130 2.94 -25.20 -26.10
CA ALA A 130 2.48 -24.50 -27.28
C ALA A 130 0.95 -24.41 -27.35
N SER A 131 0.43 -23.27 -27.84
CA SER A 131 -1.01 -23.02 -28.03
C SER A 131 -1.86 -23.04 -26.75
N THR A 132 -1.23 -23.05 -25.56
CA THR A 132 -1.92 -22.83 -24.27
C THR A 132 -2.08 -21.35 -24.00
N THR A 133 -2.94 -20.97 -23.05
CA THR A 133 -3.11 -19.56 -22.65
C THR A 133 -1.81 -18.96 -22.12
N SER A 134 -0.96 -19.74 -21.44
CA SER A 134 0.39 -19.31 -21.04
C SER A 134 1.31 -18.97 -22.22
N ASP A 135 1.29 -19.76 -23.30
CA ASP A 135 2.02 -19.45 -24.53
C ASP A 135 1.46 -18.19 -25.19
N LEU A 136 0.15 -18.12 -25.40
CA LEU A 136 -0.49 -16.96 -26.04
C LEU A 136 -0.26 -15.67 -25.24
N TRP A 137 -0.28 -15.74 -23.91
CA TRP A 137 0.04 -14.60 -23.05
C TRP A 137 1.50 -14.17 -23.21
N ALA A 138 2.44 -15.12 -23.21
CA ALA A 138 3.86 -14.82 -23.31
C ALA A 138 4.27 -14.33 -24.71
N SER A 139 3.81 -15.01 -25.76
CA SER A 139 4.26 -14.85 -27.15
C SER A 139 3.32 -14.03 -28.04
N GLY A 140 2.09 -13.76 -27.59
CA GLY A 140 1.03 -13.09 -28.36
C GLY A 140 0.38 -14.03 -29.39
N ASP A 141 -0.87 -13.76 -29.73
CA ASP A 141 -1.66 -14.62 -30.64
C ASP A 141 -1.92 -13.99 -32.03
N GLY A 142 -1.42 -12.77 -32.24
CA GLY A 142 -1.54 -12.01 -33.48
C GLY A 142 -2.62 -10.93 -33.45
N ASP A 143 -3.63 -11.06 -32.59
CA ASP A 143 -4.60 -10.02 -32.27
C ASP A 143 -4.21 -9.28 -30.98
N ASP A 144 -3.60 -9.99 -30.02
CA ASP A 144 -2.97 -9.43 -28.82
C ASP A 144 -1.43 -9.43 -28.91
N PRO A 145 -0.77 -8.34 -28.45
CA PRO A 145 0.69 -8.26 -28.43
C PRO A 145 1.28 -9.19 -27.37
N ALA A 146 2.48 -9.72 -27.64
CA ALA A 146 3.26 -10.49 -26.67
C ALA A 146 3.48 -9.68 -25.38
N ASN A 147 3.26 -10.28 -24.21
CA ASN A 147 3.61 -9.67 -22.93
C ASN A 147 5.10 -9.79 -22.61
N LEU A 148 5.80 -10.77 -23.20
CA LEU A 148 7.24 -10.98 -23.02
C LEU A 148 8.04 -10.82 -24.33
N PRO A 149 7.96 -9.66 -25.03
CA PRO A 149 8.59 -9.48 -26.34
C PRO A 149 10.13 -9.51 -26.33
N ASP A 150 10.77 -9.25 -25.19
CA ASP A 150 12.22 -9.26 -25.03
C ASP A 150 12.76 -10.60 -24.50
N ALA A 151 11.89 -11.49 -24.00
CA ALA A 151 12.26 -12.84 -23.57
C ALA A 151 12.33 -13.83 -24.75
N THR A 152 13.04 -14.94 -24.57
CA THR A 152 13.01 -16.08 -25.50
C THR A 152 11.98 -17.10 -25.04
N ILE A 153 10.89 -17.27 -25.78
CA ILE A 153 9.86 -18.27 -25.48
C ILE A 153 10.20 -19.60 -26.17
N LEU A 154 10.29 -20.67 -25.38
CA LEU A 154 10.43 -22.05 -25.83
C LEU A 154 9.09 -22.77 -25.69
N ALA A 155 8.34 -22.83 -26.80
CA ALA A 155 7.07 -23.53 -26.85
C ALA A 155 7.25 -25.02 -27.19
N PHE A 156 6.72 -25.91 -26.35
CA PHE A 156 6.80 -27.36 -26.51
C PHE A 156 5.43 -27.98 -26.79
N PRO A 157 5.32 -29.03 -27.64
CA PRO A 157 4.04 -29.68 -27.91
C PRO A 157 3.40 -30.38 -26.70
N MET A 158 4.22 -30.86 -25.76
CA MET A 158 3.77 -31.64 -24.59
C MET A 158 4.29 -31.02 -23.30
N TRP A 159 3.48 -31.06 -22.24
CA TRP A 159 3.83 -30.52 -20.93
C TRP A 159 5.13 -31.13 -20.33
N PRO A 160 5.39 -32.45 -20.37
CA PRO A 160 6.61 -33.02 -19.81
C PRO A 160 7.91 -32.46 -20.43
N ASP A 161 7.85 -31.97 -21.67
CA ASP A 161 9.01 -31.35 -22.31
C ASP A 161 9.29 -29.93 -21.77
N VAL A 162 8.26 -29.22 -21.28
CA VAL A 162 8.39 -27.93 -20.58
C VAL A 162 9.19 -28.10 -19.29
N ILE A 163 8.78 -29.07 -18.47
CA ILE A 163 9.45 -29.39 -17.20
C ILE A 163 10.85 -29.95 -17.44
N ALA A 164 11.04 -30.78 -18.48
CA ALA A 164 12.37 -31.24 -18.86
C ALA A 164 13.31 -30.09 -19.26
N ALA A 165 12.79 -29.03 -19.90
CA ALA A 165 13.59 -27.88 -20.30
C ALA A 165 14.11 -27.09 -19.08
N ILE A 166 13.31 -26.90 -18.04
CA ILE A 166 13.80 -26.35 -16.76
C ILE A 166 14.85 -27.27 -16.15
N ASN A 167 14.53 -28.56 -15.99
CA ASN A 167 15.38 -29.49 -15.26
C ASN A 167 16.75 -29.71 -15.94
N ASN A 168 16.83 -29.55 -17.26
CA ASN A 168 18.07 -29.63 -18.03
C ASN A 168 18.83 -28.30 -18.09
N GLY A 169 18.26 -27.20 -17.58
CA GLY A 169 18.82 -25.85 -17.69
C GLY A 169 18.72 -25.25 -19.09
N ASP A 170 17.80 -25.75 -19.92
CA ASP A 170 17.51 -25.22 -21.25
C ASP A 170 16.57 -24.00 -21.21
N ALA A 171 15.82 -23.83 -20.11
CA ALA A 171 15.00 -22.67 -19.79
C ALA A 171 15.27 -22.18 -18.36
N HIS A 172 15.11 -20.88 -18.11
CA HIS A 172 15.24 -20.28 -16.77
C HIS A 172 13.94 -20.38 -15.97
N TYR A 173 12.79 -20.30 -16.65
CA TYR A 173 11.46 -20.32 -16.05
C TYR A 173 10.50 -21.16 -16.88
N ALA A 174 9.40 -21.58 -16.29
CA ALA A 174 8.29 -22.28 -16.94
C ALA A 174 6.98 -21.63 -16.50
N MET A 175 6.06 -21.55 -17.43
CA MET A 175 4.77 -20.91 -17.25
C MET A 175 3.67 -21.85 -17.76
N GLY A 176 2.57 -21.90 -17.03
CA GLY A 176 1.48 -22.86 -17.20
C GLY A 176 0.46 -22.73 -16.08
N ASP A 177 -0.47 -23.66 -15.96
CA ASP A 177 -1.46 -23.61 -14.88
C ASP A 177 -0.82 -23.77 -13.50
N SER A 178 -1.22 -22.92 -12.56
CA SER A 178 -0.62 -22.86 -11.23
C SER A 178 -0.71 -24.18 -10.46
N PRO A 179 -1.81 -24.97 -10.50
CA PRO A 179 -1.83 -26.25 -9.79
C PRO A 179 -0.94 -27.31 -10.43
N VAL A 180 -0.70 -27.23 -11.74
CA VAL A 180 0.21 -28.15 -12.44
C VAL A 180 1.66 -27.79 -12.13
N LEU A 181 1.97 -26.51 -12.15
CA LEU A 181 3.29 -26.00 -11.78
C LEU A 181 3.62 -26.26 -10.31
N ALA A 182 2.64 -26.14 -9.40
CA ALA A 182 2.82 -26.41 -7.97
C ALA A 182 3.19 -27.87 -7.67
N VAL A 183 2.84 -28.82 -8.55
CA VAL A 183 3.31 -30.22 -8.44
C VAL A 183 4.79 -30.36 -8.81
N GLU A 184 5.33 -29.43 -9.59
CA GLU A 184 6.68 -29.50 -10.16
C GLU A 184 7.69 -28.59 -9.45
N GLY A 185 7.24 -27.55 -8.73
CA GLY A 185 8.10 -26.67 -7.94
C GLY A 185 7.35 -25.50 -7.30
N ASP A 186 8.09 -24.67 -6.57
CA ASP A 186 7.53 -23.51 -5.87
C ASP A 186 7.09 -22.42 -6.86
N LEU A 187 5.81 -22.04 -6.77
CA LEU A 187 5.24 -20.94 -7.54
C LEU A 187 5.87 -19.60 -7.08
N MET A 188 6.50 -18.89 -8.02
CA MET A 188 7.07 -17.56 -7.78
C MET A 188 6.00 -16.47 -7.85
N VAL A 189 5.10 -16.58 -8.83
CA VAL A 189 4.00 -15.65 -9.04
C VAL A 189 2.84 -16.37 -9.72
N THR A 190 1.60 -15.97 -9.43
CA THR A 190 0.39 -16.39 -10.13
C THR A 190 -0.37 -15.18 -10.64
N PHE A 191 -0.94 -15.27 -11.83
CA PHE A 191 -1.64 -14.18 -12.51
C PHE A 191 -2.65 -14.74 -13.52
N SER A 192 -3.51 -13.88 -14.08
CA SER A 192 -4.53 -14.26 -15.07
C SER A 192 -5.45 -15.38 -14.57
N GLU A 193 -6.52 -15.03 -13.85
CA GLU A 193 -7.54 -16.02 -13.47
C GLU A 193 -8.26 -16.56 -14.71
N GLU A 194 -8.43 -17.88 -14.75
CA GLU A 194 -8.94 -18.62 -15.90
C GLU A 194 -10.03 -19.61 -15.47
N THR A 195 -11.07 -19.77 -16.28
CA THR A 195 -12.15 -20.74 -16.01
C THR A 195 -12.08 -21.89 -17.01
N PHE A 196 -12.07 -23.13 -16.51
CA PHE A 196 -12.06 -24.34 -17.33
C PHE A 196 -13.48 -24.83 -17.63
N GLY A 197 -13.74 -25.22 -18.87
CA GLY A 197 -15.02 -25.78 -19.31
C GLY A 197 -14.84 -27.04 -20.17
N MET A 198 -15.86 -27.89 -20.22
CA MET A 198 -15.92 -28.95 -21.22
C MET A 198 -16.34 -28.36 -22.56
N ALA A 199 -15.66 -28.70 -23.64
CA ALA A 199 -16.00 -28.23 -24.98
C ALA A 199 -16.76 -29.30 -25.77
N VAL A 200 -17.77 -28.90 -26.52
CA VAL A 200 -18.48 -29.73 -27.52
C VAL A 200 -18.46 -29.05 -28.89
N ALA A 201 -18.66 -29.83 -29.95
CA ALA A 201 -18.74 -29.27 -31.30
C ALA A 201 -20.02 -28.43 -31.48
N GLU A 202 -19.91 -27.23 -32.07
CA GLU A 202 -21.04 -26.29 -32.26
C GLU A 202 -22.22 -26.93 -33.04
N GLU A 203 -21.90 -27.75 -34.06
CA GLU A 203 -22.92 -28.39 -34.88
C GLU A 203 -23.36 -29.74 -34.28
N GLY A 204 -24.61 -29.80 -33.81
CA GLY A 204 -25.29 -31.06 -33.46
C GLY A 204 -25.07 -31.56 -32.02
N SER A 205 -24.44 -30.74 -31.16
CA SER A 205 -24.17 -31.08 -29.75
C SER A 205 -24.94 -30.23 -28.74
N ASP A 206 -25.89 -29.40 -29.17
CA ASP A 206 -26.73 -28.55 -28.32
C ASP A 206 -27.42 -29.33 -27.19
N LEU A 207 -28.01 -30.48 -27.51
CA LEU A 207 -28.64 -31.33 -26.50
C LEU A 207 -27.62 -32.02 -25.58
N LEU A 208 -26.41 -32.31 -26.06
CA LEU A 208 -25.36 -32.87 -25.21
C LEU A 208 -24.81 -31.79 -24.26
N LEU A 209 -24.60 -30.58 -24.76
CA LEU A 209 -24.18 -29.42 -23.97
C LEU A 209 -25.14 -29.13 -22.82
N ASP A 210 -26.44 -29.07 -23.11
CA ASP A 210 -27.48 -28.87 -22.11
C ASP A 210 -27.48 -29.98 -21.06
N ALA A 211 -27.30 -31.24 -21.47
CA ALA A 211 -27.23 -32.37 -20.55
C ALA A 211 -25.98 -32.31 -19.65
N LEU A 212 -24.81 -31.95 -20.20
CA LEU A 212 -23.57 -31.80 -19.45
C LEU A 212 -23.65 -30.63 -18.45
N ASN A 213 -24.23 -29.49 -18.84
CA ASN A 213 -24.44 -28.35 -17.94
C ASN A 213 -25.26 -28.71 -16.70
N VAL A 214 -26.32 -29.48 -16.90
CA VAL A 214 -27.20 -29.93 -15.82
C VAL A 214 -26.50 -30.98 -14.95
N ALA A 215 -25.75 -31.89 -15.56
CA ALA A 215 -24.97 -32.90 -14.83
C ALA A 215 -23.86 -32.28 -13.96
N ILE A 216 -23.05 -31.36 -14.52
CA ILE A 216 -22.03 -30.63 -13.75
C ILE A 216 -22.66 -29.89 -12.57
N THR A 217 -23.82 -29.26 -12.79
CA THR A 217 -24.56 -28.57 -11.72
C THR A 217 -25.07 -29.53 -10.65
N ALA A 218 -25.52 -30.73 -11.03
CA ALA A 218 -25.97 -31.74 -10.08
C ALA A 218 -24.80 -32.28 -9.22
N VAL A 219 -23.62 -32.52 -9.80
CA VAL A 219 -22.40 -32.94 -9.07
C VAL A 219 -21.97 -31.86 -8.05
N ILE A 220 -22.11 -30.59 -8.40
CA ILE A 220 -21.80 -29.46 -7.49
C ILE A 220 -22.84 -29.34 -6.39
N ASP A 221 -24.14 -29.31 -6.74
CA ASP A 221 -25.23 -29.12 -5.78
C ASP A 221 -25.35 -30.28 -4.78
N SER A 222 -24.88 -31.47 -5.14
CA SER A 222 -24.89 -32.66 -4.26
C SER A 222 -23.78 -32.63 -3.20
N GLY A 223 -22.76 -31.78 -3.36
CA GLY A 223 -21.53 -31.77 -2.56
C GLY A 223 -20.52 -32.85 -2.95
N GLU A 224 -20.80 -33.60 -4.02
CA GLU A 224 -19.89 -34.61 -4.57
C GLU A 224 -18.66 -33.98 -5.22
N TYR A 225 -18.84 -32.81 -5.85
CA TYR A 225 -17.75 -32.00 -6.36
C TYR A 225 -16.69 -31.70 -5.29
N ASP A 226 -17.12 -31.34 -4.07
CA ASP A 226 -16.19 -31.02 -2.97
C ASP A 226 -15.35 -32.24 -2.57
N LEU A 227 -15.92 -33.45 -2.67
CA LEU A 227 -15.20 -34.70 -2.41
C LEU A 227 -14.17 -35.01 -3.51
N ILE A 228 -14.52 -34.75 -4.77
CA ILE A 228 -13.63 -34.92 -5.92
C ILE A 228 -12.50 -33.89 -5.87
N PHE A 229 -12.83 -32.63 -5.57
CA PHE A 229 -11.86 -31.55 -5.37
C PHE A 229 -10.88 -31.90 -4.25
N GLY A 230 -11.39 -32.25 -3.06
CA GLY A 230 -10.54 -32.60 -1.91
C GLY A 230 -9.72 -33.89 -2.07
N ALA A 231 -10.00 -34.71 -3.10
CA ALA A 231 -9.16 -35.86 -3.43
C ALA A 231 -7.94 -35.49 -4.31
N SER A 232 -7.99 -34.34 -4.99
CA SER A 232 -6.96 -33.91 -5.95
C SER A 232 -6.24 -32.62 -5.55
N PHE A 233 -6.83 -31.80 -4.69
CA PHE A 233 -6.33 -30.50 -4.28
C PHE A 233 -6.43 -30.29 -2.77
N GLU A 234 -5.50 -29.52 -2.22
CA GLU A 234 -5.56 -29.04 -0.85
C GLU A 234 -6.27 -27.67 -0.78
N GLY A 235 -6.90 -27.37 0.36
CA GLY A 235 -7.56 -26.08 0.59
C GLY A 235 -9.04 -26.04 0.19
N SER A 236 -9.57 -24.83 0.02
CA SER A 236 -10.97 -24.58 -0.32
C SER A 236 -11.22 -24.64 -1.83
N VAL A 237 -12.40 -25.09 -2.23
CA VAL A 237 -12.87 -25.10 -3.62
C VAL A 237 -12.69 -23.74 -4.29
N VAL A 238 -12.01 -23.74 -5.43
CA VAL A 238 -11.84 -22.59 -6.33
C VAL A 238 -12.65 -22.79 -7.60
N LEU A 239 -13.93 -22.41 -7.54
CA LEU A 239 -14.86 -22.48 -8.68
C LEU A 239 -15.72 -21.23 -8.73
N THR A 240 -15.54 -20.43 -9.79
CA THR A 240 -16.42 -19.30 -10.10
C THR A 240 -17.66 -19.80 -10.81
N ASP A 241 -18.85 -19.40 -10.34
CA ASP A 241 -20.11 -19.63 -11.04
C ASP A 241 -20.23 -18.69 -12.24
N ASP A 242 -20.03 -19.24 -13.44
CA ASP A 242 -20.12 -18.54 -14.72
C ASP A 242 -21.45 -18.81 -15.46
N THR A 243 -22.44 -19.38 -14.77
CA THR A 243 -23.73 -19.70 -15.39
C THR A 243 -24.48 -18.45 -15.84
N THR A 244 -25.20 -18.56 -16.97
CA THR A 244 -26.00 -17.48 -17.54
C THR A 244 -27.47 -17.88 -17.65
N ALA A 245 -28.31 -16.96 -18.10
CA ALA A 245 -29.72 -17.27 -18.37
C ALA A 245 -29.91 -18.32 -19.48
N ASP A 246 -28.88 -18.54 -20.30
CA ASP A 246 -28.89 -19.53 -21.39
C ASP A 246 -28.32 -20.90 -20.93
N THR A 247 -27.74 -20.99 -19.72
CA THR A 247 -27.29 -22.27 -19.18
C THR A 247 -28.49 -23.14 -18.80
N ALA A 248 -28.54 -24.36 -19.32
CA ALA A 248 -29.65 -25.28 -19.07
C ALA A 248 -29.78 -25.67 -17.60
N THR A 249 -31.01 -25.62 -17.08
CA THR A 249 -31.36 -26.00 -15.70
C THR A 249 -32.19 -27.29 -15.62
N SER A 250 -32.38 -27.98 -16.75
CA SER A 250 -33.11 -29.24 -16.81
C SER A 250 -32.62 -30.08 -17.98
N TYR A 251 -32.44 -31.38 -17.76
CA TYR A 251 -32.00 -32.32 -18.78
C TYR A 251 -32.91 -32.29 -20.03
N PRO A 252 -32.33 -32.17 -21.24
CA PRO A 252 -33.10 -32.13 -22.48
C PRO A 252 -33.60 -33.54 -22.89
N MET A 253 -34.62 -33.60 -23.74
CA MET A 253 -35.01 -34.87 -24.38
C MET A 253 -34.17 -35.11 -25.63
N ALA A 254 -33.53 -36.29 -25.73
CA ALA A 254 -32.76 -36.68 -26.89
C ALA A 254 -33.63 -36.79 -28.16
N THR A 255 -33.05 -36.46 -29.32
CA THR A 255 -33.72 -36.53 -30.64
C THR A 255 -32.93 -37.40 -31.61
N GLU A 256 -33.61 -37.98 -32.61
CA GLU A 256 -33.01 -38.90 -33.59
C GLU A 256 -31.80 -38.25 -34.27
N GLY A 257 -30.64 -38.91 -34.17
CA GLY A 257 -29.38 -38.44 -34.77
C GLY A 257 -28.65 -37.33 -34.00
N SER A 258 -29.15 -36.90 -32.84
CA SER A 258 -28.41 -35.97 -31.95
C SER A 258 -27.19 -36.65 -31.30
N ARG A 259 -26.18 -35.84 -30.94
CA ARG A 259 -25.02 -36.34 -30.21
C ARG A 259 -25.38 -36.93 -28.84
N LEU A 260 -26.36 -36.34 -28.15
CA LEU A 260 -26.90 -36.90 -26.91
C LEU A 260 -27.53 -38.28 -27.13
N ALA A 261 -28.33 -38.46 -28.20
CA ALA A 261 -28.88 -39.77 -28.53
C ALA A 261 -27.77 -40.80 -28.80
N HIS A 262 -26.68 -40.41 -29.47
CA HIS A 262 -25.53 -41.28 -29.67
C HIS A 262 -24.93 -41.76 -28.34
N VAL A 263 -24.60 -40.85 -27.42
CA VAL A 263 -24.05 -41.19 -26.09
C VAL A 263 -24.99 -42.11 -25.31
N LEU A 264 -26.30 -41.82 -25.32
CA LEU A 264 -27.29 -42.62 -24.61
C LEU A 264 -27.50 -44.01 -25.24
N GLU A 265 -27.40 -44.16 -26.56
CA GLU A 265 -27.53 -45.45 -27.27
C GLU A 265 -26.27 -46.31 -27.16
N THR A 266 -25.08 -45.69 -27.14
CA THR A 266 -23.80 -46.41 -26.98
C THR A 266 -23.49 -46.74 -25.52
N GLY A 267 -23.93 -45.90 -24.59
CA GLY A 267 -23.52 -45.95 -23.19
C GLY A 267 -22.07 -45.46 -22.96
N GLU A 268 -21.50 -44.75 -23.93
CA GLU A 268 -20.14 -44.23 -23.87
C GLU A 268 -20.16 -42.71 -24.08
N LEU A 269 -19.74 -41.95 -23.06
CA LEU A 269 -19.41 -40.53 -23.20
C LEU A 269 -17.91 -40.44 -23.53
N LYS A 270 -17.57 -40.23 -24.80
CA LYS A 270 -16.16 -40.17 -25.22
C LYS A 270 -15.57 -38.79 -24.98
N LEU A 271 -14.50 -38.73 -24.20
CA LEU A 271 -13.84 -37.50 -23.79
C LEU A 271 -12.43 -37.41 -24.39
N CYS A 272 -12.20 -36.43 -25.26
CA CYS A 272 -10.84 -36.10 -25.70
C CYS A 272 -10.09 -35.42 -24.55
N SER A 273 -8.87 -35.88 -24.27
CA SER A 273 -8.05 -35.35 -23.17
C SER A 273 -6.54 -35.43 -23.48
N ASP A 274 -5.78 -34.40 -23.12
CA ASP A 274 -4.32 -34.41 -23.05
C ASP A 274 -3.90 -34.93 -21.66
N THR A 275 -3.62 -36.23 -21.60
CA THR A 275 -3.43 -36.96 -20.34
C THR A 275 -2.01 -36.83 -19.80
N THR A 276 -1.44 -35.63 -19.84
CA THR A 276 -0.06 -35.33 -19.41
C THR A 276 0.02 -34.19 -18.38
N TYR A 277 -1.11 -33.89 -17.72
CA TYR A 277 -1.32 -32.64 -16.98
C TYR A 277 -1.83 -32.90 -15.53
N PRO A 278 -1.00 -33.50 -14.64
CA PRO A 278 -1.36 -33.67 -13.24
C PRO A 278 -1.43 -32.31 -12.51
N PRO A 279 -2.30 -32.13 -11.51
CA PRO A 279 -3.19 -33.13 -10.90
C PRO A 279 -4.55 -33.32 -11.62
N PHE A 280 -4.77 -32.67 -12.77
CA PHE A 280 -6.06 -32.68 -13.48
C PHE A 280 -6.31 -33.98 -14.24
N GLU A 281 -5.45 -34.32 -15.20
CA GLU A 281 -5.54 -35.55 -15.98
C GLU A 281 -4.15 -36.11 -16.31
N SER A 282 -3.88 -37.35 -15.89
CA SER A 282 -2.63 -38.02 -16.19
C SER A 282 -2.82 -39.52 -16.34
N LEU A 283 -1.88 -40.20 -17.01
CA LEU A 283 -1.89 -41.66 -17.07
C LEU A 283 -1.19 -42.26 -15.85
N ASN A 284 -1.87 -43.16 -15.15
CA ASN A 284 -1.24 -43.95 -14.09
C ASN A 284 -0.33 -45.08 -14.67
N GLY A 285 0.31 -45.85 -13.79
CA GLY A 285 1.22 -46.94 -14.19
C GLY A 285 0.59 -48.07 -15.01
N ASP A 286 -0.74 -48.20 -14.97
CA ASP A 286 -1.52 -49.19 -15.74
C ASP A 286 -2.05 -48.63 -17.07
N GLY A 287 -1.88 -47.32 -17.30
CA GLY A 287 -2.33 -46.62 -18.51
C GLY A 287 -3.77 -46.12 -18.46
N ASP A 288 -4.38 -46.07 -17.26
CA ASP A 288 -5.70 -45.47 -17.05
C ASP A 288 -5.55 -43.97 -16.77
N VAL A 289 -6.54 -43.18 -17.23
CA VAL A 289 -6.59 -41.74 -16.94
C VAL A 289 -7.07 -41.53 -15.51
N VAL A 290 -6.30 -40.79 -14.72
CA VAL A 290 -6.55 -40.46 -13.31
C VAL A 290 -6.36 -38.97 -13.07
N GLY A 291 -6.93 -38.46 -11.98
CA GLY A 291 -6.85 -37.05 -11.57
C GLY A 291 -8.23 -36.40 -11.46
N PHE A 292 -8.26 -35.14 -11.07
CA PHE A 292 -9.49 -34.39 -10.82
C PHE A 292 -10.49 -34.43 -11.98
N SER A 293 -10.02 -34.17 -13.20
CA SER A 293 -10.87 -34.20 -14.40
C SER A 293 -11.40 -35.61 -14.68
N ALA A 294 -10.60 -36.64 -14.38
CA ALA A 294 -11.03 -38.02 -14.56
C ALA A 294 -12.19 -38.39 -13.63
N ASP A 295 -12.04 -38.07 -12.35
CA ASP A 295 -13.06 -38.34 -11.33
C ASP A 295 -14.34 -37.53 -11.57
N LEU A 296 -14.21 -36.27 -11.98
CA LEU A 296 -15.35 -35.43 -12.35
C LEU A 296 -16.12 -35.99 -13.56
N ALA A 297 -15.41 -36.47 -14.59
CA ALA A 297 -16.04 -37.09 -15.75
C ALA A 297 -16.84 -38.36 -15.41
N HIS A 298 -16.33 -39.17 -14.47
CA HIS A 298 -17.05 -40.34 -13.98
C HIS A 298 -18.34 -39.93 -13.26
N ALA A 299 -18.30 -38.94 -12.36
CA ALA A 299 -19.49 -38.41 -11.71
C ALA A 299 -20.51 -37.81 -12.69
N ILE A 300 -20.04 -37.10 -13.73
CA ILE A 300 -20.92 -36.58 -14.79
C ILE A 300 -21.60 -37.71 -15.58
N ALA A 301 -20.88 -38.79 -15.88
CA ALA A 301 -21.45 -39.95 -16.57
C ALA A 301 -22.51 -40.65 -15.70
N ASP A 302 -22.26 -40.78 -14.39
CA ASP A 302 -23.18 -41.36 -13.42
C ASP A 302 -24.47 -40.51 -13.29
N GLU A 303 -24.36 -39.18 -13.29
CA GLU A 303 -25.51 -38.27 -13.33
C GLU A 303 -26.37 -38.45 -14.60
N LEU A 304 -25.73 -38.60 -15.76
CA LEU A 304 -26.43 -38.86 -17.02
C LEU A 304 -27.13 -40.23 -17.00
N ALA A 305 -26.47 -41.28 -16.52
CA ALA A 305 -27.04 -42.62 -16.39
C ALA A 305 -28.23 -42.63 -15.40
N ALA A 306 -28.09 -41.98 -14.25
CA ALA A 306 -29.14 -41.86 -13.26
C ALA A 306 -30.38 -41.14 -13.82
N HIS A 307 -30.18 -40.07 -14.59
CA HIS A 307 -31.28 -39.33 -15.20
C HIS A 307 -31.98 -40.10 -16.33
N TYR A 308 -31.23 -40.53 -17.34
CA TYR A 308 -31.80 -41.06 -18.59
C TYR A 308 -32.14 -42.55 -18.54
N MET A 309 -31.46 -43.32 -17.69
CA MET A 309 -31.61 -44.78 -17.61
C MET A 309 -32.22 -45.23 -16.28
N GLY A 310 -32.28 -44.34 -15.28
CA GLY A 310 -32.81 -44.64 -13.95
C GLY A 310 -31.85 -45.49 -13.10
N ASN A 311 -30.55 -45.42 -13.40
CA ASN A 311 -29.50 -46.09 -12.66
C ASN A 311 -29.30 -45.45 -11.27
N GLU A 312 -28.56 -46.14 -10.40
CA GLU A 312 -28.11 -45.54 -9.15
C GLU A 312 -27.04 -44.48 -9.49
N ASN A 313 -27.04 -43.37 -8.74
CA ASN A 313 -25.99 -42.36 -8.81
C ASN A 313 -25.09 -42.50 -7.57
N PRO A 314 -24.01 -43.29 -7.65
CA PRO A 314 -23.12 -43.50 -6.51
C PRO A 314 -22.29 -42.25 -6.26
N THR A 315 -22.37 -41.69 -5.05
CA THR A 315 -21.49 -40.58 -4.67
C THR A 315 -20.02 -41.03 -4.69
N PHE A 316 -19.16 -40.21 -5.29
CA PHE A 316 -17.72 -40.36 -5.32
C PHE A 316 -17.19 -40.74 -3.94
N THR A 317 -16.42 -41.83 -3.93
CA THR A 317 -15.69 -42.27 -2.74
C THR A 317 -14.22 -42.06 -3.05
N PRO A 318 -13.53 -41.12 -2.37
CA PRO A 318 -12.11 -40.88 -2.58
C PRO A 318 -11.34 -42.19 -2.49
N PRO A 319 -10.38 -42.47 -3.39
CA PRO A 319 -9.55 -43.65 -3.31
C PRO A 319 -8.90 -43.70 -1.93
N VAL A 320 -9.01 -44.85 -1.25
CA VAL A 320 -8.27 -45.11 -0.02
C VAL A 320 -6.80 -45.19 -0.41
N VAL A 321 -6.10 -44.08 -0.30
CA VAL A 321 -4.63 -44.06 -0.35
C VAL A 321 -4.17 -45.07 0.70
N GLU A 322 -3.41 -46.10 0.29
CA GLU A 322 -2.74 -46.94 1.29
C GLU A 322 -1.96 -45.99 2.21
N PRO A 323 -2.13 -46.11 3.54
CA PRO A 323 -1.66 -45.06 4.44
C PRO A 323 -0.17 -44.84 4.19
N PRO A 324 0.28 -43.57 4.06
CA PRO A 324 1.68 -43.29 4.32
C PRO A 324 1.97 -43.81 5.73
N VAL A 325 3.23 -44.15 6.00
CA VAL A 325 3.68 -44.52 7.34
C VAL A 325 2.97 -43.61 8.36
N GLU A 326 2.19 -44.16 9.30
CA GLU A 326 1.39 -43.37 10.25
C GLU A 326 2.26 -42.23 10.79
N ASP A 327 2.00 -40.99 10.32
CA ASP A 327 2.86 -39.86 10.63
C ASP A 327 2.95 -39.75 12.14
N LYS A 328 4.17 -39.62 12.63
CA LYS A 328 4.38 -39.54 14.06
C LYS A 328 3.93 -38.17 14.53
N VAL A 329 2.82 -38.14 15.28
CA VAL A 329 2.31 -36.90 15.87
C VAL A 329 3.24 -36.43 16.99
N ILE A 330 3.86 -35.27 16.81
CA ILE A 330 4.70 -34.59 17.80
C ILE A 330 3.95 -33.36 18.31
N LYS A 331 3.80 -33.25 19.64
CA LYS A 331 3.17 -32.10 20.28
C LYS A 331 4.24 -31.10 20.72
N ILE A 332 4.12 -29.85 20.27
CA ILE A 332 4.94 -28.74 20.74
C ILE A 332 4.07 -27.88 21.64
N GLY A 333 4.54 -27.60 22.86
CA GLY A 333 3.84 -26.68 23.74
C GLY A 333 4.11 -25.24 23.34
N PHE A 334 3.09 -24.39 23.36
CA PHE A 334 3.22 -22.96 23.14
C PHE A 334 2.67 -22.21 24.35
N LEU A 335 3.56 -21.62 25.15
CA LEU A 335 3.16 -20.74 26.25
C LEU A 335 2.93 -19.34 25.69
N ASN A 336 1.65 -18.99 25.52
CA ASN A 336 1.22 -17.68 25.04
C ASN A 336 0.76 -16.81 26.20
N ASP A 337 1.00 -15.51 26.13
CA ASP A 337 0.50 -14.53 27.09
C ASP A 337 -0.87 -13.99 26.65
N ALA A 338 -1.83 -14.91 26.45
CA ALA A 338 -3.17 -14.62 25.94
C ALA A 338 -3.99 -13.72 26.87
N THR A 339 -3.62 -13.64 28.15
CA THR A 339 -4.12 -12.64 29.09
C THR A 339 -3.00 -11.86 29.76
N GLY A 340 -3.34 -10.74 30.41
CA GLY A 340 -2.38 -9.92 31.16
C GLY A 340 -1.89 -8.68 30.39
N PRO A 341 -0.84 -8.00 30.88
CA PRO A 341 -0.44 -6.67 30.42
C PRO A 341 0.18 -6.59 29.02
N ILE A 342 0.40 -7.74 28.36
CA ILE A 342 0.93 -7.83 26.99
C ILE A 342 0.03 -8.62 26.06
N SER A 343 -1.23 -8.89 26.45
CA SER A 343 -2.17 -9.69 25.64
C SER A 343 -2.46 -9.11 24.27
N VAL A 344 -2.14 -7.82 24.07
CA VAL A 344 -2.21 -7.13 22.79
C VAL A 344 -1.37 -7.78 21.69
N TYR A 345 -0.32 -8.53 22.04
CA TYR A 345 0.53 -9.24 21.08
C TYR A 345 0.17 -10.72 20.89
N ALA A 346 -0.74 -11.25 21.72
CA ALA A 346 -0.98 -12.70 21.81
C ALA A 346 -1.52 -13.32 20.53
N GLU A 347 -2.36 -12.60 19.77
CA GLU A 347 -2.90 -13.11 18.51
C GLU A 347 -1.81 -13.28 17.45
N ALA A 348 -0.85 -12.34 17.40
CA ALA A 348 0.29 -12.40 16.48
C ALA A 348 1.24 -13.56 16.84
N PHE A 349 1.43 -13.82 18.14
CA PHE A 349 2.19 -14.97 18.63
C PHE A 349 1.54 -16.30 18.22
N THR A 350 0.22 -16.44 18.41
CA THR A 350 -0.54 -17.62 17.99
C THR A 350 -0.46 -17.83 16.48
N TYR A 351 -0.59 -16.76 15.70
CA TYR A 351 -0.45 -16.83 14.24
C TYR A 351 0.92 -17.41 13.83
N ALA A 352 2.01 -16.85 14.36
CA ALA A 352 3.36 -17.30 14.06
C ALA A 352 3.61 -18.76 14.48
N ALA A 353 3.14 -19.15 15.67
CA ALA A 353 3.30 -20.52 16.16
C ALA A 353 2.56 -21.54 15.30
N ASN A 354 1.34 -21.23 14.87
CA ASN A 354 0.56 -22.10 14.00
C ASN A 354 1.18 -22.20 12.60
N ALA A 355 1.60 -21.07 12.01
CA ALA A 355 2.29 -21.07 10.73
C ALA A 355 3.57 -21.94 10.75
N ALA A 356 4.32 -21.93 11.85
CA ALA A 356 5.47 -22.82 12.03
C ALA A 356 5.05 -24.29 12.18
N GLY A 357 3.99 -24.59 12.94
CA GLY A 357 3.44 -25.94 13.07
C GLY A 357 2.96 -26.53 11.74
N ASP A 358 2.29 -25.71 10.93
CA ASP A 358 1.83 -26.08 9.59
C ASP A 358 3.03 -26.36 8.67
N MET A 359 4.04 -25.48 8.66
CA MET A 359 5.27 -25.66 7.87
C MET A 359 6.03 -26.94 8.26
N LEU A 360 6.16 -27.23 9.56
CA LEU A 360 6.79 -28.46 10.04
C LEU A 360 6.02 -29.71 9.61
N SER A 361 4.69 -29.64 9.57
CA SER A 361 3.81 -30.75 9.17
C SER A 361 3.85 -31.05 7.68
N MET A 362 4.52 -30.23 6.87
CA MET A 362 4.86 -30.55 5.47
C MET A 362 6.03 -31.55 5.36
N SER A 363 6.68 -31.92 6.46
CA SER A 363 7.78 -32.88 6.47
C SER A 363 7.26 -34.32 6.48
N ASP A 364 7.69 -35.13 5.49
CA ASP A 364 7.33 -36.55 5.39
C ASP A 364 7.56 -37.33 6.71
N GLY A 365 6.54 -38.02 7.20
CA GLY A 365 6.63 -38.93 8.36
C GLY A 365 6.31 -38.30 9.71
N TYR A 366 5.99 -37.00 9.77
CA TYR A 366 5.66 -36.28 11.00
C TYR A 366 4.43 -35.38 10.83
N ALA A 367 3.65 -35.28 11.90
CA ALA A 367 2.60 -34.27 12.02
C ALA A 367 2.84 -33.49 13.31
N PHE A 368 2.82 -32.16 13.25
CA PHE A 368 3.07 -31.31 14.41
C PHE A 368 1.76 -30.70 14.92
N GLU A 369 1.51 -30.84 16.22
CA GLU A 369 0.36 -30.25 16.90
C GLU A 369 0.86 -29.19 17.88
N ILE A 370 0.45 -27.93 17.67
CA ILE A 370 0.70 -26.84 18.61
C ILE A 370 -0.32 -26.93 19.75
N VAL A 371 0.16 -27.16 20.97
CA VAL A 371 -0.64 -27.16 22.18
C VAL A 371 -0.43 -25.83 22.90
N GLU A 372 -1.35 -24.90 22.69
CA GLU A 372 -1.27 -23.57 23.31
C GLU A 372 -1.81 -23.58 24.76
N ALA A 373 -1.12 -22.88 25.66
CA ALA A 373 -1.57 -22.62 27.03
C ALA A 373 -1.29 -21.17 27.46
N ASP A 374 -2.28 -20.55 28.10
CA ASP A 374 -2.19 -19.17 28.59
C ASP A 374 -1.34 -19.07 29.86
N SER A 375 -0.27 -18.30 29.75
CA SER A 375 0.68 -17.96 30.83
C SER A 375 0.24 -16.73 31.64
N GLY A 376 -0.64 -15.90 31.08
CA GLY A 376 -1.16 -14.67 31.65
C GLY A 376 -0.10 -13.64 32.05
N CYS A 377 1.10 -13.73 31.48
CA CYS A 377 2.28 -12.96 31.85
C CYS A 377 2.59 -13.00 33.36
N SER A 378 2.27 -14.12 34.02
CA SER A 378 2.37 -14.27 35.48
C SER A 378 3.15 -15.52 35.85
N GLY A 379 3.97 -15.45 36.90
CA GLY A 379 4.66 -16.63 37.41
C GLY A 379 3.71 -17.73 37.90
N ASP A 380 2.61 -17.38 38.56
CA ASP A 380 1.66 -18.34 39.11
C ASP A 380 0.90 -19.09 37.99
N LEU A 381 0.41 -18.35 36.99
CA LEU A 381 -0.31 -18.94 35.86
C LEU A 381 0.64 -19.61 34.88
N GLY A 382 1.80 -19.03 34.58
CA GLY A 382 2.85 -19.62 33.74
C GLY A 382 3.33 -20.99 34.23
N GLY A 383 3.55 -21.14 35.55
CA GLY A 383 3.87 -22.46 36.13
C GLY A 383 2.73 -23.48 35.98
N ALA A 384 1.48 -23.05 36.17
CA ALA A 384 0.31 -23.93 36.00
C ALA A 384 0.06 -24.32 34.53
N ALA A 385 0.27 -23.39 33.61
CA ALA A 385 0.19 -23.59 32.17
C ALA A 385 1.27 -24.57 31.69
N ALA A 386 2.51 -24.40 32.15
CA ALA A 386 3.60 -25.35 31.89
C ALA A 386 3.26 -26.77 32.36
N GLN A 387 2.65 -26.92 33.55
CA GLN A 387 2.18 -28.24 34.00
C GLN A 387 1.11 -28.83 33.08
N THR A 388 0.21 -27.99 32.55
CA THR A 388 -0.82 -28.42 31.60
C THR A 388 -0.20 -28.93 30.28
N LEU A 389 0.86 -28.26 29.80
CA LEU A 389 1.62 -28.70 28.63
C LEU A 389 2.35 -30.02 28.88
N VAL A 390 3.01 -30.17 30.03
CA VAL A 390 3.64 -31.43 30.46
C VAL A 390 2.60 -32.57 30.46
N ASP A 391 1.42 -32.33 31.05
CA ASP A 391 0.34 -33.31 31.11
C ASP A 391 -0.25 -33.64 29.73
N SER A 392 -0.08 -32.75 28.75
CA SER A 392 -0.49 -32.94 27.35
C SER A 392 0.53 -33.70 26.51
N GLY A 393 1.70 -34.02 27.07
CA GLY A 393 2.72 -34.85 26.43
C GLY A 393 3.55 -34.12 25.38
N VAL A 394 3.77 -32.82 25.54
CA VAL A 394 4.63 -32.04 24.65
C VAL A 394 6.10 -32.45 24.78
N VAL A 395 6.87 -32.36 23.70
CA VAL A 395 8.31 -32.74 23.68
C VAL A 395 9.23 -31.59 24.08
N ALA A 396 8.81 -30.35 23.82
CA ALA A 396 9.45 -29.11 24.24
C ALA A 396 8.39 -28.00 24.27
N VAL A 397 8.74 -26.84 24.84
CA VAL A 397 7.85 -25.69 24.93
C VAL A 397 8.49 -24.44 24.34
N ALA A 398 7.81 -23.81 23.39
CA ALA A 398 8.11 -22.44 22.96
C ALA A 398 7.41 -21.43 23.91
N GLY A 399 8.11 -20.38 24.32
CA GLY A 399 7.61 -19.36 25.25
C GLY A 399 8.04 -19.58 26.71
N ALA A 400 7.50 -18.87 27.69
CA ALA A 400 6.55 -17.75 27.57
C ALA A 400 7.23 -16.47 27.06
N ALA A 401 6.46 -15.41 26.78
CA ALA A 401 7.02 -14.11 26.42
C ALA A 401 7.49 -13.36 27.68
N CYS A 402 6.67 -13.29 28.72
CA CYS A 402 7.05 -12.61 29.96
C CYS A 402 8.12 -13.37 30.78
N SER A 403 9.21 -12.67 31.11
CA SER A 403 10.36 -13.27 31.82
C SER A 403 9.98 -13.91 33.16
N GLY A 404 9.05 -13.31 33.92
CA GLY A 404 8.55 -13.88 35.18
C GLY A 404 7.77 -15.19 35.00
N ALA A 405 6.99 -15.29 33.93
CA ALA A 405 6.27 -16.50 33.57
C ALA A 405 7.24 -17.60 33.09
N SER A 406 8.23 -17.24 32.27
CA SER A 406 9.28 -18.17 31.81
C SER A 406 10.10 -18.74 32.96
N ILE A 407 10.46 -17.93 33.96
CA ILE A 407 11.15 -18.39 35.18
C ILE A 407 10.33 -19.46 35.92
N ALA A 408 9.02 -19.24 36.06
CA ALA A 408 8.14 -20.19 36.76
C ALA A 408 7.85 -21.44 35.93
N ALA A 409 7.68 -21.28 34.61
CA ALA A 409 7.50 -22.38 33.66
C ALA A 409 8.74 -23.29 33.63
N ASN A 410 9.95 -22.72 33.54
CA ASN A 410 11.19 -23.50 33.51
C ASN A 410 11.33 -24.39 34.75
N ALA A 411 10.94 -23.91 35.94
CA ALA A 411 10.99 -24.72 37.16
C ALA A 411 10.11 -25.99 37.08
N VAL A 412 9.03 -25.96 36.30
CA VAL A 412 8.15 -27.12 36.05
C VAL A 412 8.69 -27.97 34.89
N LEU A 413 9.06 -27.33 33.78
CA LEU A 413 9.51 -28.00 32.55
C LEU A 413 10.84 -28.74 32.73
N SER A 414 11.85 -28.07 33.31
CA SER A 414 13.15 -28.70 33.58
C SER A 414 13.06 -29.86 34.58
N ALA A 415 12.15 -29.78 35.55
CA ALA A 415 11.87 -30.88 36.47
C ALA A 415 11.23 -32.10 35.76
N ALA A 416 10.53 -31.88 34.64
CA ALA A 416 9.99 -32.91 33.76
C ALA A 416 10.98 -33.36 32.67
N GLY A 417 12.13 -32.70 32.52
CA GLY A 417 13.10 -32.96 31.45
C GLY A 417 12.65 -32.44 30.08
N ILE A 418 11.78 -31.44 30.06
CA ILE A 418 11.25 -30.80 28.84
C ILE A 418 11.98 -29.46 28.67
N PRO A 419 12.71 -29.23 27.57
CA PRO A 419 13.39 -27.96 27.33
C PRO A 419 12.40 -26.86 26.96
N GLN A 420 12.80 -25.61 27.21
CA GLN A 420 12.04 -24.40 26.95
C GLN A 420 12.82 -23.48 26.01
N VAL A 421 12.21 -23.05 24.90
CA VAL A 421 12.78 -22.08 23.96
C VAL A 421 11.91 -20.82 23.96
N SER A 422 12.33 -19.77 24.67
CA SER A 422 11.56 -18.54 24.73
C SER A 422 11.78 -17.67 23.49
N TYR A 423 10.68 -17.14 22.95
CA TYR A 423 10.70 -16.20 21.83
C TYR A 423 10.75 -14.73 22.26
N ALA A 424 10.56 -14.40 23.55
CA ALA A 424 10.43 -13.00 23.99
C ALA A 424 10.87 -12.71 25.44
N SER A 425 11.34 -13.69 26.21
CA SER A 425 11.83 -13.44 27.59
C SER A 425 13.27 -12.91 27.59
N THR A 426 13.41 -11.61 27.84
CA THR A 426 14.68 -10.89 27.71
C THR A 426 15.48 -10.74 29.00
N SER A 427 14.89 -11.00 30.18
CA SER A 427 15.54 -10.75 31.48
C SER A 427 16.94 -11.40 31.57
N PRO A 428 17.98 -10.67 32.04
CA PRO A 428 19.32 -11.23 32.18
C PRO A 428 19.40 -12.34 33.24
N ALA A 429 18.40 -12.46 34.12
CA ALA A 429 18.35 -13.53 35.11
C ALA A 429 18.29 -14.92 34.44
N LEU A 430 17.59 -15.04 33.31
CA LEU A 430 17.43 -16.30 32.57
C LEU A 430 18.73 -16.81 31.94
N SER A 431 19.77 -15.97 31.85
CA SER A 431 21.11 -16.34 31.37
C SER A 431 21.90 -17.24 32.33
N ASP A 432 21.39 -17.56 33.53
CA ASP A 432 22.03 -18.51 34.46
C ASP A 432 21.55 -19.95 34.19
N ALA A 433 22.26 -20.66 33.30
CA ALA A 433 21.96 -22.05 32.95
C ALA A 433 22.06 -23.06 34.13
N THR A 434 22.63 -22.66 35.28
CA THR A 434 22.58 -23.49 36.50
C THR A 434 21.26 -23.30 37.24
N ALA A 435 20.72 -22.09 37.25
CA ALA A 435 19.43 -21.78 37.84
C ALA A 435 18.26 -22.19 36.93
N TYR A 436 18.45 -22.09 35.62
CA TYR A 436 17.46 -22.36 34.57
C TYR A 436 18.01 -23.38 33.57
N PRO A 437 18.16 -24.66 33.98
CA PRO A 437 18.62 -25.70 33.06
C PRO A 437 17.63 -25.90 31.92
N ASP A 438 18.15 -26.27 30.74
CA ASP A 438 17.39 -26.54 29.51
C ASP A 438 16.50 -25.35 29.05
N PHE A 439 16.86 -24.13 29.45
CA PHE A 439 16.29 -22.89 28.93
C PHE A 439 17.15 -22.35 27.78
N TYR A 440 16.48 -22.02 26.69
CA TYR A 440 17.03 -21.38 25.50
C TYR A 440 16.17 -20.17 25.15
N ARG A 441 16.70 -19.23 24.39
CA ARG A 441 15.90 -18.17 23.78
C ARG A 441 16.44 -17.76 22.42
N VAL A 442 15.54 -17.32 21.56
CA VAL A 442 15.86 -16.81 20.22
C VAL A 442 15.87 -15.29 20.14
N VAL A 443 15.49 -14.61 21.25
CA VAL A 443 15.63 -13.17 21.44
C VAL A 443 16.91 -12.83 22.21
N PRO A 444 17.64 -11.74 21.87
CA PRO A 444 18.76 -11.26 22.68
C PRO A 444 18.33 -10.78 24.08
N SER A 445 19.27 -10.78 25.03
CA SER A 445 18.95 -10.38 26.42
C SER A 445 18.96 -8.88 26.66
N ASP A 446 18.26 -8.44 27.71
CA ASP A 446 18.27 -7.05 28.17
C ASP A 446 19.68 -6.56 28.55
N ALA A 447 20.64 -7.47 28.78
CA ALA A 447 22.04 -7.10 29.01
C ALA A 447 22.70 -6.50 27.76
N ILE A 448 22.15 -6.77 26.57
CA ILE A 448 22.54 -6.15 25.30
C ILE A 448 21.60 -4.97 24.99
N GLN A 449 20.31 -5.11 25.27
CA GLN A 449 19.33 -4.04 25.04
C GLN A 449 19.60 -2.77 25.85
N GLY A 450 20.13 -2.92 27.08
CA GLY A 450 20.51 -1.79 27.93
C GLY A 450 21.50 -0.84 27.24
N ASP A 451 22.46 -1.37 26.47
CA ASP A 451 23.41 -0.60 25.66
C ASP A 451 22.66 0.17 24.56
N ALA A 452 21.81 -0.52 23.81
CA ALA A 452 21.03 0.06 22.72
C ALA A 452 20.13 1.20 23.22
N MET A 453 19.46 1.00 24.35
CA MET A 453 18.66 2.03 25.02
C MET A 453 19.51 3.23 25.46
N ALA A 454 20.70 2.99 26.04
CA ALA A 454 21.58 4.06 26.49
C ALA A 454 22.08 4.92 25.31
N ASP A 455 22.47 4.29 24.20
CA ASP A 455 22.87 4.98 22.98
C ASP A 455 21.71 5.74 22.32
N MET A 456 20.51 5.14 22.25
CA MET A 456 19.28 5.79 21.79
C MET A 456 18.98 7.07 22.59
N VAL A 457 18.97 6.96 23.92
CA VAL A 457 18.71 8.11 24.81
C VAL A 457 19.78 9.17 24.63
N ALA A 458 21.07 8.79 24.60
CA ALA A 458 22.17 9.74 24.41
C ALA A 458 22.10 10.49 23.07
N ALA A 459 21.69 9.81 21.99
CA ALA A 459 21.58 10.40 20.66
C ALA A 459 20.52 11.51 20.56
N SER A 460 19.47 11.45 21.38
CA SER A 460 18.44 12.50 21.46
C SER A 460 18.94 13.82 22.07
N GLY A 461 20.12 13.81 22.69
CA GLY A 461 20.74 14.98 23.33
C GLY A 461 20.26 15.27 24.76
N VAL A 462 19.37 14.45 25.31
CA VAL A 462 18.97 14.50 26.72
C VAL A 462 20.08 13.92 27.60
N THR A 463 20.13 14.34 28.87
CA THR A 463 21.28 14.07 29.75
C THR A 463 20.91 13.56 31.15
N SER A 464 19.64 13.69 31.54
CA SER A 464 19.18 13.40 32.90
C SER A 464 17.79 12.75 32.91
N PRO A 465 17.68 11.50 32.41
CA PRO A 465 16.42 10.78 32.34
C PRO A 465 15.92 10.32 33.73
N ALA A 466 14.61 10.32 33.91
CA ALA A 466 13.95 9.50 34.91
C ALA A 466 13.86 8.05 34.43
N LEU A 467 14.23 7.07 35.24
CA LEU A 467 14.05 5.65 34.94
C LEU A 467 12.85 5.11 35.71
N ILE A 468 11.75 4.82 35.01
CA ILE A 468 10.53 4.24 35.58
C ILE A 468 10.47 2.77 35.18
N HIS A 469 10.33 1.87 36.15
CA HIS A 469 10.42 0.44 35.88
C HIS A 469 9.49 -0.41 36.74
N MET A 470 9.07 -1.55 36.19
CA MET A 470 8.39 -2.58 36.98
C MET A 470 9.35 -3.21 37.99
N THR A 471 8.84 -3.60 39.16
CA THR A 471 9.61 -4.31 40.20
C THR A 471 9.63 -5.84 40.01
N ASN A 472 9.25 -6.33 38.82
CA ASN A 472 9.33 -7.74 38.44
C ASN A 472 10.67 -8.09 37.76
N ALA A 473 10.84 -9.37 37.39
CA ALA A 473 12.09 -9.89 36.82
C ALA A 473 12.50 -9.24 35.48
N TYR A 474 11.52 -8.85 34.66
CA TYR A 474 11.76 -8.13 33.40
C TYR A 474 12.17 -6.68 33.70
N GLY A 475 11.26 -5.88 34.25
CA GLY A 475 11.47 -4.43 34.39
C GLY A 475 12.66 -4.07 35.27
N SER A 476 12.93 -4.85 36.33
CA SER A 476 14.12 -4.61 37.17
C SER A 476 15.41 -5.02 36.46
N GLY A 477 15.40 -6.13 35.73
CA GLY A 477 16.57 -6.60 34.97
C GLY A 477 16.99 -5.61 33.90
N LEU A 478 16.03 -5.18 33.07
CA LEU A 478 16.24 -4.17 32.04
C LEU A 478 16.66 -2.80 32.61
N ALA A 479 16.00 -2.35 33.68
CA ALA A 479 16.35 -1.09 34.33
C ALA A 479 17.77 -1.09 34.90
N ASP A 480 18.21 -2.21 35.48
CA ASP A 480 19.57 -2.36 36.00
C ASP A 480 20.60 -2.41 34.85
N SER A 481 20.30 -3.09 33.74
CA SER A 481 21.13 -3.06 32.53
C SER A 481 21.30 -1.62 32.01
N PHE A 482 20.20 -0.92 31.73
CA PHE A 482 20.24 0.47 31.25
C PHE A 482 21.01 1.40 32.20
N GLU A 483 20.72 1.35 33.51
CA GLU A 483 21.42 2.20 34.49
C GLU A 483 22.92 1.92 34.51
N SER A 484 23.32 0.64 34.42
CA SER A 484 24.74 0.27 34.36
C SER A 484 25.44 0.92 33.17
N TYR A 485 24.91 0.75 31.95
CA TYR A 485 25.53 1.32 30.75
C TYR A 485 25.48 2.85 30.73
N TRP A 486 24.36 3.44 31.13
CA TRP A 486 24.21 4.89 31.22
C TRP A 486 25.26 5.52 32.15
N THR A 487 25.52 4.87 33.30
CA THR A 487 26.54 5.35 34.24
C THR A 487 27.97 5.09 33.76
N ASP A 488 28.22 4.00 33.04
CA ASP A 488 29.51 3.72 32.41
C ASP A 488 29.87 4.73 31.29
N MET A 489 28.87 5.28 30.61
CA MET A 489 29.03 6.43 29.70
C MET A 489 29.36 7.75 30.42
N GLY A 490 29.34 7.75 31.76
CA GLY A 490 29.62 8.93 32.59
C GLY A 490 28.39 9.81 32.86
N ASN A 491 27.19 9.34 32.52
CA ASN A 491 25.94 10.04 32.78
C ASN A 491 25.35 9.64 34.14
N THR A 492 24.26 10.32 34.54
CA THR A 492 23.54 10.02 35.80
C THR A 492 22.04 10.05 35.56
N LEU A 493 21.29 9.22 36.29
CA LEU A 493 19.83 9.31 36.30
C LEU A 493 19.36 10.52 37.10
N CYS A 494 18.26 11.13 36.66
CA CYS A 494 17.53 12.13 37.44
C CYS A 494 16.90 11.49 38.69
N THR A 495 16.19 10.39 38.48
CA THR A 495 15.53 9.60 39.51
C THR A 495 15.29 8.18 38.98
N LYS A 496 15.18 7.19 39.88
CA LYS A 496 14.79 5.80 39.56
C LYS A 496 13.55 5.46 40.39
N LEU A 497 12.46 5.10 39.71
CA LEU A 497 11.15 4.88 40.31
C LEU A 497 10.63 3.48 39.95
N GLY A 498 10.50 2.62 40.95
CA GLY A 498 9.91 1.30 40.80
C GLY A 498 8.39 1.34 41.04
N TYR A 499 7.63 0.54 40.28
CA TYR A 499 6.22 0.27 40.54
C TYR A 499 5.90 -1.22 40.47
N GLU A 500 4.87 -1.64 41.23
CA GLU A 500 4.43 -3.04 41.28
C GLU A 500 3.63 -3.41 40.02
N GLU A 501 3.75 -4.64 39.55
CA GLU A 501 3.07 -5.15 38.34
C GLU A 501 1.52 -5.09 38.40
N THR A 502 0.94 -4.90 39.59
CA THR A 502 -0.51 -4.73 39.77
C THR A 502 -0.94 -3.26 39.84
N ALA A 503 -0.03 -2.31 39.59
CA ALA A 503 -0.33 -0.89 39.63
C ALA A 503 -1.28 -0.49 38.48
N THR A 504 -2.23 0.39 38.77
CA THR A 504 -3.19 0.91 37.78
C THR A 504 -3.32 2.44 37.85
N ASP A 505 -2.42 3.10 38.58
CA ASP A 505 -2.38 4.56 38.77
C ASP A 505 -0.92 4.98 38.91
N PHE A 506 -0.49 5.84 37.99
CA PHE A 506 0.90 6.29 37.85
C PHE A 506 1.08 7.77 38.16
N ALA A 507 0.03 8.49 38.59
CA ALA A 507 0.09 9.94 38.80
C ALA A 507 1.16 10.34 39.82
N ALA A 508 1.38 9.52 40.86
CA ALA A 508 2.42 9.77 41.84
C ALA A 508 3.84 9.62 41.28
N ALA A 509 4.07 8.64 40.40
CA ALA A 509 5.36 8.45 39.74
C ALA A 509 5.64 9.60 38.77
N VAL A 510 4.66 9.97 37.94
CA VAL A 510 4.75 11.11 37.01
C VAL A 510 4.98 12.43 37.76
N GLN A 511 4.26 12.66 38.87
CA GLN A 511 4.50 13.86 39.70
C GLN A 511 5.93 13.90 40.23
N ALA A 512 6.49 12.75 40.64
CA ALA A 512 7.86 12.68 41.13
C ALA A 512 8.89 13.00 40.02
N VAL A 513 8.62 12.60 38.77
CA VAL A 513 9.43 13.00 37.61
C VAL A 513 9.38 14.51 37.39
N MET A 514 8.18 15.10 37.36
CA MET A 514 8.00 16.54 37.20
C MET A 514 8.66 17.35 38.33
N ASP A 515 8.48 16.92 39.58
CA ASP A 515 9.05 17.59 40.76
C ASP A 515 10.58 17.52 40.79
N SER A 516 11.16 16.47 40.20
CA SER A 516 12.61 16.31 40.08
C SER A 516 13.21 17.12 38.93
N GLY A 517 12.37 17.63 38.01
CA GLY A 517 12.81 18.42 36.86
C GLY A 517 13.63 17.61 35.86
N CYS A 518 13.30 16.33 35.67
CA CYS A 518 13.98 15.48 34.71
C CYS A 518 13.76 15.99 33.28
N ASP A 519 14.77 15.84 32.42
CA ASP A 519 14.71 16.33 31.03
C ASP A 519 14.08 15.30 30.07
N SER A 520 13.87 14.06 30.54
CA SER A 520 13.44 12.89 29.77
C SER A 520 12.94 11.77 30.70
N ALA A 521 12.25 10.78 30.15
CA ALA A 521 11.84 9.55 30.85
C ALA A 521 12.22 8.29 30.06
N VAL A 522 12.65 7.25 30.75
CA VAL A 522 12.97 5.92 30.22
C VAL A 522 12.08 4.91 30.93
N LEU A 523 11.36 4.09 30.15
CA LEU A 523 10.39 3.13 30.64
C LEU A 523 10.91 1.70 30.42
N ALA A 524 11.02 0.94 31.51
CA ALA A 524 11.15 -0.52 31.50
C ALA A 524 9.82 -1.12 31.98
N SER A 525 8.86 -1.15 31.06
CA SER A 525 7.43 -1.39 31.29
C SER A 525 6.86 -2.33 30.23
N TYR A 526 5.77 -3.01 30.55
CA TYR A 526 4.92 -3.66 29.54
C TYR A 526 3.94 -2.67 28.91
N SER A 527 3.38 -3.05 27.75
CA SER A 527 2.59 -2.21 26.85
C SER A 527 1.45 -1.48 27.56
N ALA A 528 0.57 -2.22 28.25
CA ALA A 528 -0.58 -1.63 28.94
C ALA A 528 -0.18 -0.60 30.03
N ASP A 529 0.87 -0.91 30.80
CA ASP A 529 1.37 0.00 31.84
C ASP A 529 2.09 1.21 31.24
N GLY A 530 2.84 1.01 30.16
CA GLY A 530 3.56 2.05 29.44
C GLY A 530 2.61 3.08 28.85
N ALA A 531 1.54 2.61 28.20
CA ALA A 531 0.47 3.46 27.69
C ALA A 531 -0.15 4.32 28.82
N MET A 532 -0.52 3.70 29.94
CA MET A 532 -1.06 4.44 31.10
C MET A 532 -0.08 5.47 31.67
N ILE A 533 1.22 5.17 31.73
CA ILE A 533 2.26 6.10 32.19
C ILE A 533 2.37 7.30 31.23
N ILE A 534 2.48 7.04 29.93
CA ILE A 534 2.64 8.06 28.89
C ILE A 534 1.40 8.96 28.81
N GLU A 535 0.19 8.39 28.87
CA GLU A 535 -1.04 9.17 28.94
C GLU A 535 -1.14 10.01 30.21
N THR A 536 -0.70 9.46 31.36
CA THR A 536 -0.65 10.21 32.62
C THR A 536 0.34 11.38 32.51
N MET A 537 1.50 11.18 31.87
CA MET A 537 2.45 12.26 31.57
C MET A 537 1.81 13.34 30.70
N ALA A 538 1.12 12.97 29.63
CA ALA A 538 0.43 13.91 28.75
C ALA A 538 -0.66 14.72 29.49
N VAL A 539 -1.51 14.05 30.29
CA VAL A 539 -2.59 14.69 31.06
C VAL A 539 -2.04 15.64 32.13
N MET A 540 -0.92 15.30 32.75
CA MET A 540 -0.28 16.12 33.78
C MET A 540 0.60 17.24 33.20
N GLY A 541 0.82 17.26 31.89
CA GLY A 541 1.62 18.29 31.20
C GLY A 541 3.13 18.05 31.30
N ALA A 542 3.57 16.81 31.48
CA ALA A 542 4.98 16.43 31.41
C ALA A 542 5.41 16.27 29.94
N THR A 543 5.75 17.37 29.27
CA THR A 543 6.16 17.40 27.85
C THR A 543 7.67 17.17 27.70
N ILE A 544 8.15 15.98 28.06
CA ILE A 544 9.56 15.58 27.95
C ILE A 544 9.72 14.37 27.02
N PRO A 545 10.85 14.24 26.28
CA PRO A 545 11.14 13.05 25.49
C PRO A 545 11.03 11.78 26.34
N THR A 546 10.35 10.77 25.79
CA THR A 546 10.10 9.51 26.47
C THR A 546 10.65 8.36 25.63
N PHE A 547 11.34 7.45 26.29
CA PHE A 547 12.04 6.34 25.69
C PHE A 547 11.56 5.04 26.34
N GLY A 548 11.56 3.95 25.59
CA GLY A 548 11.21 2.64 26.10
C GLY A 548 12.01 1.53 25.45
N ALA A 549 11.61 0.33 25.82
CA ALA A 549 12.18 -0.91 25.32
C ALA A 549 11.13 -1.70 24.54
N ASP A 550 11.49 -2.93 24.22
CA ASP A 550 10.67 -3.95 23.57
C ASP A 550 9.29 -4.13 24.22
N GLY A 551 9.19 -3.98 25.55
CA GLY A 551 7.95 -4.16 26.28
C GLY A 551 6.83 -3.16 25.93
N ILE A 552 7.15 -2.03 25.31
CA ILE A 552 6.17 -1.04 24.79
C ILE A 552 6.35 -0.78 23.28
N ALA A 553 7.04 -1.68 22.58
CA ALA A 553 7.37 -1.56 21.17
C ALA A 553 6.37 -2.32 20.28
N GLY A 554 6.46 -2.09 18.97
CA GLY A 554 5.53 -2.65 17.98
C GLY A 554 4.27 -1.82 17.81
N GLU A 555 3.66 -1.90 16.62
CA GLU A 555 2.49 -1.09 16.27
C GLU A 555 1.26 -1.48 17.11
N SER A 556 1.09 -2.77 17.43
CA SER A 556 -0.02 -3.23 18.28
C SER A 556 -0.01 -2.56 19.67
N ALA A 557 1.13 -2.05 20.16
CA ALA A 557 1.20 -1.32 21.43
C ALA A 557 0.26 -0.10 21.48
N LEU A 558 -0.04 0.50 20.32
CA LEU A 558 -0.99 1.61 20.23
C LEU A 558 -2.41 1.23 20.65
N ASN A 559 -2.78 -0.06 20.59
CA ASN A 559 -4.11 -0.54 21.00
C ASN A 559 -4.35 -0.43 22.52
N ASP A 560 -3.29 -0.29 23.32
CA ASP A 560 -3.40 -0.08 24.77
C ASP A 560 -3.63 1.40 25.14
N TYR A 561 -3.46 2.34 24.21
CA TYR A 561 -3.70 3.76 24.43
C TYR A 561 -5.19 4.10 24.27
N THR A 562 -5.71 4.93 25.17
CA THR A 562 -7.03 5.57 24.99
C THR A 562 -6.96 6.76 24.02
N ASN A 563 -5.77 7.37 23.91
CA ASN A 563 -5.44 8.41 22.94
C ASN A 563 -4.00 8.22 22.42
N THR A 564 -3.88 7.61 21.24
CA THR A 564 -2.59 7.29 20.58
C THR A 564 -1.70 8.49 20.34
N ALA A 565 -2.26 9.70 20.19
CA ALA A 565 -1.48 10.94 20.05
C ALA A 565 -0.55 11.21 21.26
N ALA A 566 -0.81 10.60 22.43
CA ALA A 566 0.09 10.68 23.58
C ALA A 566 1.44 9.97 23.35
N ALA A 567 1.49 8.97 22.46
CA ALA A 567 2.70 8.25 22.09
C ALA A 567 3.60 9.03 21.12
N ASN A 568 3.15 10.17 20.58
CA ASN A 568 3.91 10.91 19.58
C ASN A 568 5.32 11.30 20.07
N GLY A 569 6.34 10.86 19.34
CA GLY A 569 7.75 11.07 19.65
C GLY A 569 8.33 10.09 20.67
N VAL A 570 7.56 9.09 21.14
CA VAL A 570 8.10 8.02 21.98
C VAL A 570 9.02 7.14 21.13
N GLN A 571 10.25 6.93 21.59
CA GLN A 571 11.24 6.09 20.92
C GLN A 571 11.45 4.79 21.69
N VAL A 572 11.55 3.67 20.99
CA VAL A 572 11.68 2.34 21.59
C VAL A 572 12.75 1.53 20.87
N THR A 573 13.45 0.67 21.60
CA THR A 573 14.27 -0.39 20.99
C THR A 573 13.38 -1.58 20.64
N TYR A 574 13.51 -2.07 19.41
CA TYR A 574 12.79 -3.21 18.86
C TYR A 574 13.80 -4.27 18.40
N PRO A 575 13.71 -5.53 18.84
CA PRO A 575 14.64 -6.59 18.44
C PRO A 575 14.71 -6.72 16.93
N ARG A 576 15.92 -6.67 16.40
CA ARG A 576 16.14 -6.60 14.96
C ARG A 576 16.22 -7.98 14.34
N ALA A 577 15.53 -8.18 13.23
CA ALA A 577 15.74 -9.32 12.35
C ALA A 577 17.03 -9.14 11.52
N ALA A 578 17.81 -10.20 11.31
CA ALA A 578 18.99 -10.13 10.45
C ALA A 578 18.61 -9.76 9.00
N SER A 579 19.49 -9.05 8.30
CA SER A 579 19.31 -8.79 6.87
C SER A 579 19.35 -10.10 6.07
N GLY A 580 18.23 -10.48 5.46
CA GLY A 580 18.13 -11.68 4.63
C GLY A 580 17.69 -12.94 5.39
N GLY A 581 16.65 -12.83 6.23
CA GLY A 581 15.92 -14.00 6.75
C GLY A 581 15.68 -15.02 5.65
N SER A 582 15.91 -16.29 5.97
CA SER A 582 16.11 -17.36 4.97
C SER A 582 14.82 -17.93 4.38
N GLY A 583 13.64 -17.44 4.80
CA GLY A 583 12.36 -17.98 4.37
C GLY A 583 11.32 -16.91 3.99
N SER A 584 10.12 -17.39 3.66
CA SER A 584 9.01 -16.57 3.17
C SER A 584 8.11 -16.04 4.28
N PHE A 585 8.23 -16.54 5.52
CA PHE A 585 7.30 -16.22 6.59
C PHE A 585 7.39 -14.74 6.99
N GLY A 586 8.58 -14.14 7.05
CA GLY A 586 8.70 -12.71 7.35
C GLY A 586 7.91 -11.82 6.37
N THR A 587 7.91 -12.19 5.08
CA THR A 587 7.12 -11.48 4.04
C THR A 587 5.62 -11.73 4.21
N MET A 588 5.22 -12.98 4.48
CA MET A 588 3.81 -13.33 4.73
C MET A 588 3.26 -12.63 5.97
N CYS A 589 4.04 -12.62 7.06
CA CYS A 589 3.70 -11.98 8.31
C CYS A 589 3.54 -10.46 8.12
N ALA A 590 4.46 -9.80 7.41
CA ALA A 590 4.37 -8.37 7.12
C ALA A 590 3.14 -7.99 6.27
N ALA A 591 2.63 -8.91 5.44
CA ALA A 591 1.42 -8.71 4.66
C ALA A 591 0.11 -8.98 5.44
N ASP A 592 0.19 -9.71 6.56
CA ASP A 592 -0.94 -10.00 7.44
C ASP A 592 -1.10 -8.91 8.52
N ALA A 593 -2.32 -8.40 8.70
CA ALA A 593 -2.57 -7.29 9.62
C ALA A 593 -2.34 -7.66 11.10
N VAL A 594 -2.56 -8.93 11.47
CA VAL A 594 -2.36 -9.41 12.85
C VAL A 594 -0.88 -9.67 13.08
N CYS A 595 -0.23 -10.40 12.19
CA CYS A 595 1.18 -10.75 12.35
C CYS A 595 2.11 -9.53 12.18
N GLY A 596 1.90 -8.71 11.15
CA GLY A 596 2.78 -7.60 10.79
C GLY A 596 2.78 -6.44 11.77
N SER A 597 1.73 -6.29 12.59
CA SER A 597 1.68 -5.27 13.64
C SER A 597 2.33 -5.71 14.96
N GLY A 598 2.52 -7.02 15.13
CA GLY A 598 3.06 -7.63 16.34
C GLY A 598 4.58 -7.48 16.46
N ILE A 599 5.07 -7.54 17.70
CA ILE A 599 6.49 -7.75 18.01
C ILE A 599 6.78 -9.25 18.12
N TYR A 600 8.05 -9.70 18.06
CA TYR A 600 8.47 -11.09 18.32
C TYR A 600 7.85 -12.19 17.46
N THR A 601 7.19 -11.86 16.35
CA THR A 601 6.49 -12.83 15.51
C THR A 601 7.47 -13.76 14.78
N LEU A 602 8.60 -13.23 14.31
CA LEU A 602 9.64 -14.02 13.66
C LEU A 602 10.33 -14.95 14.67
N GLU A 603 10.59 -14.45 15.88
CA GLU A 603 11.14 -15.22 16.99
C GLU A 603 10.19 -16.33 17.46
N ALA A 604 8.88 -16.06 17.51
CA ALA A 604 7.87 -17.07 17.85
C ALA A 604 7.84 -18.19 16.81
N TYR A 605 7.91 -17.84 15.52
CA TYR A 605 8.01 -18.80 14.42
C TYR A 605 9.28 -19.65 14.54
N ASP A 606 10.45 -19.00 14.68
CA ASP A 606 11.74 -19.68 14.78
C ASP A 606 11.84 -20.60 15.99
N ALA A 607 11.32 -20.19 17.16
CA ALA A 607 11.32 -21.02 18.35
C ALA A 607 10.57 -22.34 18.12
N VAL A 608 9.41 -22.30 17.44
CA VAL A 608 8.62 -23.50 17.11
C VAL A 608 9.33 -24.33 16.04
N MET A 609 9.86 -23.70 14.98
CA MET A 609 10.61 -24.40 13.92
C MET A 609 11.85 -25.12 14.47
N MET A 610 12.64 -24.46 15.32
CA MET A 610 13.83 -25.06 15.95
C MET A 610 13.46 -26.25 16.84
N ILE A 611 12.36 -26.15 17.60
CA ILE A 611 11.83 -27.29 18.37
C ILE A 611 11.43 -28.43 17.43
N GLY A 612 10.72 -28.15 16.33
CA GLY A 612 10.30 -29.15 15.36
C GLY A 612 11.48 -29.88 14.72
N HIS A 613 12.46 -29.13 14.23
CA HIS A 613 13.70 -29.68 13.68
C HIS A 613 14.48 -30.54 14.69
N ALA A 614 14.57 -30.09 15.95
CA ALA A 614 15.20 -30.88 17.02
C ALA A 614 14.40 -32.17 17.31
N ALA A 615 13.07 -32.11 17.26
CA ALA A 615 12.22 -33.26 17.50
C ALA A 615 12.34 -34.31 16.39
N MET A 616 12.49 -33.91 15.13
CA MET A 616 12.68 -34.84 14.01
C MET A 616 14.00 -35.64 14.05
N MET A 617 14.97 -35.25 14.90
CA MET A 617 16.25 -35.95 15.00
C MET A 617 16.13 -37.32 15.67
N GLU A 618 15.22 -37.47 16.64
CA GLU A 618 14.96 -38.73 17.35
C GLU A 618 13.51 -38.79 17.85
N ASP A 619 12.59 -38.38 16.99
CA ASP A 619 11.16 -38.35 17.23
C ASP A 619 10.69 -37.76 18.59
N GLY A 620 11.32 -36.67 19.03
CA GLY A 620 11.02 -36.00 20.30
C GLY A 620 11.77 -36.52 21.53
N GLU A 621 12.67 -37.50 21.38
CA GLU A 621 13.59 -37.92 22.44
C GLU A 621 14.85 -37.03 22.47
N ASN A 622 15.52 -36.94 23.62
CA ASN A 622 16.78 -36.21 23.82
C ASN A 622 16.76 -34.73 23.37
N MET A 623 15.60 -34.06 23.50
CA MET A 623 15.36 -32.71 22.95
C MET A 623 16.40 -31.67 23.32
N ALA A 624 16.90 -31.62 24.57
CA ALA A 624 17.92 -30.64 24.96
C ALA A 624 19.21 -30.79 24.11
N SER A 625 19.67 -32.03 23.92
CA SER A 625 20.85 -32.29 23.08
C SER A 625 20.59 -31.99 21.60
N HIS A 626 19.36 -32.19 21.11
CA HIS A 626 19.01 -31.85 19.73
C HIS A 626 18.84 -30.35 19.53
N LEU A 627 18.34 -29.61 20.51
CA LEU A 627 18.31 -28.15 20.48
C LEU A 627 19.73 -27.56 20.47
N ASP A 628 20.66 -28.12 21.24
CA ASP A 628 22.08 -27.74 21.16
C ASP A 628 22.69 -28.00 19.76
N MET A 629 22.20 -29.01 19.04
CA MET A 629 22.66 -29.33 17.68
C MET A 629 22.02 -28.43 16.62
N VAL A 630 20.71 -28.17 16.75
CA VAL A 630 19.94 -27.32 15.83
C VAL A 630 20.34 -25.86 15.99
N GLY A 631 20.56 -25.39 17.22
CA GLY A 631 20.91 -24.01 17.55
C GLY A 631 22.35 -23.62 17.24
N VAL A 632 22.95 -24.15 16.18
CA VAL A 632 24.27 -23.74 15.68
C VAL A 632 24.10 -23.27 14.24
N ASP A 633 24.33 -21.98 13.99
CA ASP A 633 24.16 -21.35 12.67
C ASP A 633 22.78 -21.69 12.05
N TYR A 634 21.72 -21.69 12.87
CA TYR A 634 20.36 -21.96 12.40
C TYR A 634 19.85 -20.77 11.58
N GLU A 635 19.57 -20.98 10.31
CA GLU A 635 19.00 -19.95 9.44
C GLU A 635 17.49 -19.84 9.70
N GLY A 636 17.10 -18.88 10.56
CA GLY A 636 15.73 -18.56 10.90
C GLY A 636 15.23 -17.28 10.22
N GLU A 637 13.93 -17.01 10.39
CA GLU A 637 13.27 -15.80 9.91
C GLU A 637 13.74 -14.54 10.66
N SER A 638 14.01 -14.65 11.97
CA SER A 638 14.63 -13.59 12.78
C SER A 638 16.13 -13.43 12.51
N GLY A 639 16.73 -14.35 11.75
CA GLY A 639 18.12 -14.33 11.32
C GLY A 639 18.88 -15.61 11.68
N THR A 640 20.21 -15.57 11.53
CA THR A 640 21.06 -16.69 11.90
C THR A 640 21.19 -16.81 13.42
N LEU A 641 20.65 -17.88 14.00
CA LEU A 641 20.60 -18.13 15.44
C LEU A 641 21.70 -19.11 15.86
N THR A 642 22.46 -18.74 16.89
CA THR A 642 23.42 -19.62 17.56
C THR A 642 23.28 -19.52 19.06
N PHE A 643 22.91 -20.62 19.70
CA PHE A 643 22.85 -20.73 21.15
C PHE A 643 24.27 -20.70 21.74
N LEU A 644 24.45 -19.79 22.70
CA LEU A 644 25.62 -19.73 23.56
C LEU A 644 25.54 -20.83 24.62
N ASP A 645 26.66 -21.08 25.33
CA ASP A 645 26.74 -22.10 26.40
C ASP A 645 25.68 -21.94 27.51
N ASN A 646 25.06 -20.77 27.62
CA ASN A 646 24.03 -20.46 28.58
C ASN A 646 22.60 -20.40 28.00
N GLY A 647 22.40 -20.81 26.75
CA GLY A 647 21.11 -20.82 26.06
C GLY A 647 20.69 -19.48 25.43
N ASP A 648 21.53 -18.44 25.56
CA ASP A 648 21.27 -17.13 24.94
C ASP A 648 21.64 -17.10 23.45
N VAL A 649 21.20 -16.06 22.74
CA VAL A 649 21.69 -15.70 21.42
C VAL A 649 22.38 -14.33 21.45
N GLY A 650 23.31 -14.12 20.52
CA GLY A 650 23.95 -12.82 20.33
C GLY A 650 23.02 -11.75 19.72
N GLY A 651 22.02 -12.19 18.96
CA GLY A 651 21.07 -11.32 18.25
C GLY A 651 21.71 -10.51 17.11
N SER A 652 20.86 -9.82 16.34
CA SER A 652 21.28 -8.96 15.21
C SER A 652 21.34 -7.47 15.56
N GLY A 653 21.15 -7.13 16.84
CA GLY A 653 21.01 -5.77 17.33
C GLY A 653 19.55 -5.38 17.58
N TYR A 654 19.27 -4.09 17.56
CA TYR A 654 17.94 -3.52 17.79
C TYR A 654 17.66 -2.44 16.77
N ASP A 655 16.49 -2.47 16.15
CA ASP A 655 15.98 -1.28 15.49
C ASP A 655 15.52 -0.28 16.57
N VAL A 656 15.64 1.00 16.26
CA VAL A 656 15.13 2.08 17.11
C VAL A 656 13.98 2.71 16.35
N CYS A 657 12.79 2.55 16.93
CA CYS A 657 11.54 2.91 16.29
C CYS A 657 10.89 4.08 17.02
N THR A 658 10.21 4.94 16.28
CA THR A 658 9.51 6.12 16.81
C THR A 658 8.02 6.02 16.50
N PHE A 659 7.18 6.22 17.51
CA PHE A 659 5.75 6.45 17.33
C PHE A 659 5.53 7.88 16.85
N ASN A 660 4.91 8.06 15.69
CA ASN A 660 4.61 9.36 15.11
C ASN A 660 3.11 9.53 14.96
N HIS A 661 2.56 10.59 15.53
CA HIS A 661 1.19 11.03 15.29
C HIS A 661 1.22 12.18 14.29
N VAL A 662 0.71 11.95 13.09
CA VAL A 662 0.56 13.00 12.10
C VAL A 662 -0.91 13.45 12.09
N PRO A 663 -1.23 14.67 12.55
CA PRO A 663 -2.61 15.13 12.67
C PRO A 663 -3.37 14.94 11.36
N THR A 664 -4.58 14.39 11.44
CA THR A 664 -5.46 14.05 10.31
C THR A 664 -5.01 12.90 9.41
N TYR A 665 -3.73 12.50 9.42
CA TYR A 665 -3.19 11.46 8.53
C TYR A 665 -3.04 10.09 9.21
N GLY A 666 -2.82 10.05 10.54
CA GLY A 666 -2.83 8.81 11.31
C GLY A 666 -1.65 8.67 12.26
N ASP A 667 -1.49 7.45 12.77
CA ASP A 667 -0.39 7.04 13.63
C ASP A 667 0.56 6.13 12.83
N TYR A 668 1.87 6.30 13.02
CA TYR A 668 2.91 5.58 12.29
C TYR A 668 3.98 5.09 13.26
N TYR A 669 4.51 3.90 13.04
CA TYR A 669 5.56 3.30 13.86
C TYR A 669 6.80 3.05 13.01
N ASN A 670 7.71 4.02 12.95
CA ASN A 670 8.83 3.98 11.98
C ASN A 670 10.13 3.57 12.66
N CYS A 671 10.77 2.53 12.12
CA CYS A 671 12.09 2.05 12.53
C CYS A 671 13.16 2.58 11.57
N ASP A 672 13.51 3.86 11.71
CA ASP A 672 14.44 4.59 10.82
C ASP A 672 15.88 4.64 11.34
N MET A 673 16.11 4.12 12.54
CA MET A 673 17.41 3.98 13.17
C MET A 673 17.65 2.51 13.54
N MET A 674 18.91 2.11 13.60
CA MET A 674 19.32 0.77 14.01
C MET A 674 20.52 0.84 14.93
N TRP A 675 20.63 -0.13 15.82
CA TRP A 675 21.74 -0.30 16.74
C TRP A 675 22.33 -1.68 16.57
N THR A 676 23.65 -1.77 16.50
CA THR A 676 24.37 -3.04 16.57
C THR A 676 25.49 -2.95 17.59
N ALA A 677 25.84 -4.06 18.24
CA ALA A 677 26.93 -4.08 19.22
C ALA A 677 28.29 -3.62 18.64
N ALA A 678 28.49 -3.75 17.32
CA ALA A 678 29.71 -3.33 16.64
C ALA A 678 29.66 -1.87 16.15
N GLY A 679 28.51 -1.39 15.68
CA GLY A 679 28.32 -0.08 15.06
C GLY A 679 27.82 1.01 16.02
N GLY A 680 27.23 0.63 17.15
CA GLY A 680 26.39 1.54 17.94
C GLY A 680 25.13 1.92 17.18
N LEU A 681 24.56 3.08 17.51
CA LEU A 681 23.38 3.64 16.85
C LEU A 681 23.74 4.32 15.52
N GLU A 682 23.04 3.95 14.45
CA GLU A 682 23.18 4.51 13.10
C GLU A 682 21.83 4.54 12.36
N ALA A 683 21.75 5.27 11.25
CA ALA A 683 20.52 5.30 10.45
C ALA A 683 20.27 3.92 9.81
N ALA A 684 19.02 3.46 9.85
CA ALA A 684 18.64 2.23 9.18
C ALA A 684 18.76 2.41 7.65
N PRO A 685 19.38 1.46 6.92
CA PRO A 685 19.38 1.49 5.47
C PRO A 685 17.95 1.44 4.93
N PHE A 686 17.54 2.49 4.22
CA PHE A 686 16.28 2.48 3.51
C PHE A 686 16.42 1.60 2.25
N MET A 687 15.65 0.51 2.20
CA MET A 687 15.70 -0.48 1.12
C MET A 687 14.53 -0.36 0.13
N GLY A 688 13.68 0.65 0.31
CA GLY A 688 12.48 0.88 -0.51
C GLY A 688 12.71 1.80 -1.72
N ALA A 689 11.62 2.29 -2.29
CA ALA A 689 11.61 3.19 -3.42
C ALA A 689 11.79 4.65 -2.98
N THR A 690 12.74 5.37 -3.58
CA THR A 690 12.90 6.82 -3.41
C THR A 690 12.21 7.57 -4.54
N VAL A 691 11.15 8.31 -4.22
CA VAL A 691 10.34 9.13 -5.14
C VAL A 691 10.84 10.57 -5.12
N LYS A 692 11.16 11.12 -6.29
CA LYS A 692 11.67 12.50 -6.41
C LYS A 692 10.56 13.49 -6.71
N ILE A 693 10.47 14.55 -5.91
CA ILE A 693 9.57 15.68 -6.10
C ILE A 693 10.41 16.87 -6.55
N GLY A 694 10.05 17.48 -7.68
CA GLY A 694 10.70 18.70 -8.13
C GLY A 694 10.18 19.91 -7.37
N PHE A 695 11.04 20.86 -7.05
CA PHE A 695 10.66 22.12 -6.44
C PHE A 695 11.27 23.30 -7.20
N LEU A 696 10.44 24.05 -7.91
CA LEU A 696 10.80 25.30 -8.56
C LEU A 696 10.79 26.41 -7.53
N ASN A 697 11.99 26.74 -7.04
CA ASN A 697 12.19 27.81 -6.09
C ASN A 697 12.64 29.07 -6.82
N ASP A 698 12.02 30.21 -6.55
CA ASP A 698 12.47 31.51 -7.06
C ASP A 698 13.63 32.04 -6.21
N ALA A 699 14.74 31.28 -6.19
CA ALA A 699 15.91 31.53 -5.35
C ALA A 699 16.70 32.77 -5.79
N THR A 700 16.52 33.20 -7.04
CA THR A 700 16.99 34.48 -7.56
C THR A 700 15.83 35.29 -8.16
N GLY A 701 16.09 36.57 -8.45
CA GLY A 701 15.09 37.48 -9.01
C GLY A 701 14.38 38.34 -7.95
N PRO A 702 13.28 39.03 -8.33
CA PRO A 702 12.66 40.09 -7.53
C PRO A 702 12.00 39.61 -6.22
N ILE A 703 11.75 38.31 -6.06
CA ILE A 703 11.10 37.73 -4.88
C ILE A 703 12.01 36.80 -4.07
N ALA A 704 13.32 36.81 -4.35
CA ALA A 704 14.30 35.91 -3.73
C ALA A 704 14.35 35.99 -2.19
N THR A 705 13.87 37.09 -1.60
CA THR A 705 13.78 37.26 -0.14
C THR A 705 12.87 36.23 0.54
N TYR A 706 11.91 35.64 -0.17
CA TYR A 706 10.97 34.64 0.37
C TYR A 706 11.44 33.19 0.17
N ALA A 707 12.47 32.97 -0.66
CA ALA A 707 12.91 31.64 -1.08
C ALA A 707 13.37 30.74 0.09
N ALA A 708 13.96 31.32 1.13
CA ALA A 708 14.38 30.55 2.32
C ALA A 708 13.17 29.97 3.08
N GLY A 709 12.08 30.73 3.18
CA GLY A 709 10.83 30.27 3.80
C GLY A 709 10.16 29.16 3.03
N PHE A 710 10.15 29.23 1.69
CA PHE A 710 9.65 28.14 0.84
C PHE A 710 10.44 26.85 1.02
N VAL A 711 11.77 26.94 1.07
CA VAL A 711 12.63 25.78 1.34
C VAL A 711 12.35 25.20 2.72
N ALA A 712 12.29 26.03 3.77
CA ALA A 712 11.99 25.56 5.12
C ALA A 712 10.63 24.84 5.20
N ALA A 713 9.59 25.42 4.60
CA ALA A 713 8.25 24.82 4.57
C ALA A 713 8.22 23.50 3.79
N SER A 714 8.89 23.44 2.64
CA SER A 714 8.99 22.22 1.82
C SER A 714 9.70 21.07 2.56
N GLN A 715 10.70 21.38 3.39
CA GLN A 715 11.41 20.37 4.20
C GLN A 715 10.57 19.86 5.37
N ILE A 716 9.73 20.71 5.98
CA ILE A 716 8.74 20.27 6.97
C ILE A 716 7.75 19.29 6.32
N ALA A 717 7.23 19.63 5.13
CA ALA A 717 6.35 18.74 4.38
C ALA A 717 7.04 17.42 4.00
N LEU A 718 8.31 17.47 3.59
CA LEU A 718 9.11 16.28 3.26
C LEU A 718 9.24 15.33 4.45
N GLY A 719 9.52 15.87 5.64
CA GLY A 719 9.60 15.08 6.87
C GLY A 719 8.30 14.32 7.15
N ILE A 720 7.16 15.03 7.08
CA ILE A 720 5.84 14.41 7.27
C ILE A 720 5.55 13.34 6.20
N ALA A 721 5.83 13.63 4.94
CA ALA A 721 5.65 12.66 3.86
C ALA A 721 6.48 11.39 4.07
N ASN A 722 7.72 11.52 4.55
CA ASN A 722 8.60 10.40 4.84
C ASN A 722 8.15 9.59 6.06
N THR A 723 7.63 10.23 7.11
CA THR A 723 6.98 9.55 8.24
C THR A 723 5.83 8.65 7.76
N ILE A 724 4.98 9.20 6.86
CA ILE A 724 3.82 8.48 6.32
C ILE A 724 4.27 7.30 5.43
N GLY A 725 5.28 7.51 4.57
CA GLY A 725 5.69 6.53 3.56
C GLY A 725 6.62 5.41 4.05
N TRP A 726 7.32 5.61 5.19
CA TRP A 726 8.45 4.75 5.59
C TRP A 726 8.10 3.27 5.67
N ASN A 727 7.04 2.90 6.42
CA ASN A 727 6.63 1.51 6.61
C ASN A 727 6.06 0.87 5.33
N SER A 728 5.68 1.69 4.35
CA SER A 728 5.24 1.24 3.03
C SER A 728 6.40 1.17 2.03
N MET A 729 7.65 1.19 2.51
CA MET A 729 8.86 1.12 1.68
C MET A 729 8.95 2.26 0.66
N VAL A 730 8.46 3.45 1.03
CA VAL A 730 8.51 4.66 0.19
C VAL A 730 9.16 5.80 0.97
N GLN A 731 10.13 6.45 0.34
CA GLN A 731 10.71 7.70 0.81
C GLN A 731 10.67 8.73 -0.31
N PHE A 732 10.53 10.00 0.05
CA PHE A 732 10.56 11.14 -0.83
C PHE A 732 11.88 11.92 -0.71
N GLU A 733 12.32 12.48 -1.83
CA GLU A 733 13.42 13.43 -1.95
C GLU A 733 12.95 14.67 -2.73
N ILE A 734 13.37 15.87 -2.31
CA ILE A 734 13.13 17.10 -3.09
C ILE A 734 14.33 17.44 -3.95
N VAL A 735 14.10 17.61 -5.26
CA VAL A 735 15.06 18.16 -6.20
C VAL A 735 14.74 19.64 -6.45
N TYR A 736 15.60 20.54 -5.97
CA TYR A 736 15.42 21.98 -6.15
C TYR A 736 15.98 22.47 -7.49
N ALA A 737 15.25 23.36 -8.15
CA ALA A 737 15.74 24.12 -9.31
C ALA A 737 15.31 25.59 -9.22
N ASP A 738 16.21 26.50 -9.62
CA ASP A 738 15.96 27.94 -9.56
C ASP A 738 15.21 28.43 -10.81
N SER A 739 13.97 28.87 -10.64
CA SER A 739 13.16 29.48 -11.70
C SER A 739 13.48 30.95 -11.94
N GLY A 740 14.19 31.61 -11.01
CA GLY A 740 14.60 33.01 -11.12
C GLY A 740 13.45 34.00 -11.33
N CYS A 741 12.21 33.62 -11.01
CA CYS A 741 10.98 34.35 -11.35
C CYS A 741 10.87 34.72 -12.84
N SER A 742 11.49 33.93 -13.73
CA SER A 742 11.63 34.23 -15.16
C SER A 742 11.11 33.09 -16.02
N GLY A 743 10.49 33.40 -17.16
CA GLY A 743 10.03 32.37 -18.11
C GLY A 743 11.18 31.51 -18.67
N ASP A 744 12.30 32.14 -19.08
CA ASP A 744 13.44 31.42 -19.66
C ASP A 744 14.13 30.50 -18.64
N MET A 745 14.35 31.01 -17.42
CA MET A 745 14.91 30.21 -16.33
C MET A 745 13.92 29.15 -15.85
N GLY A 746 12.63 29.46 -15.74
CA GLY A 746 11.58 28.51 -15.38
C GLY A 746 11.50 27.31 -16.34
N SER A 747 11.57 27.56 -17.66
CA SER A 747 11.64 26.48 -18.66
C SER A 747 12.91 25.63 -18.53
N THR A 748 14.06 26.28 -18.29
CA THR A 748 15.35 25.58 -18.11
C THR A 748 15.37 24.75 -16.83
N ALA A 749 14.85 25.29 -15.73
CA ALA A 749 14.73 24.64 -14.43
C ALA A 749 13.78 23.44 -14.51
N ALA A 750 12.62 23.61 -15.16
CA ALA A 750 11.70 22.51 -15.42
C ALA A 750 12.36 21.36 -16.19
N GLN A 751 13.12 21.65 -17.26
CA GLN A 751 13.85 20.62 -18.00
C GLN A 751 14.86 19.88 -17.11
N ALA A 752 15.59 20.60 -16.24
CA ALA A 752 16.51 19.96 -15.30
C ALA A 752 15.80 19.01 -14.31
N LEU A 753 14.56 19.35 -13.90
CA LEU A 753 13.74 18.48 -13.06
C LEU A 753 13.24 17.25 -13.82
N VAL A 754 12.80 17.40 -15.08
CA VAL A 754 12.47 16.26 -15.95
C VAL A 754 13.66 15.31 -16.08
N ASP A 755 14.84 15.86 -16.36
CA ASP A 755 16.08 15.08 -16.51
C ASP A 755 16.50 14.39 -15.19
N ALA A 756 16.10 14.93 -14.03
CA ALA A 756 16.33 14.34 -12.71
C ALA A 756 15.36 13.20 -12.35
N GLY A 757 14.32 12.97 -13.17
CA GLY A 757 13.33 11.92 -12.98
C GLY A 757 12.31 12.21 -11.88
N VAL A 758 11.90 13.47 -11.72
CA VAL A 758 10.85 13.82 -10.75
C VAL A 758 9.46 13.34 -11.21
N VAL A 759 8.60 12.95 -10.28
CA VAL A 759 7.24 12.48 -10.59
C VAL A 759 6.23 13.63 -10.70
N GLY A 760 6.45 14.71 -9.95
CA GLY A 760 5.61 15.90 -9.92
C GLY A 760 6.46 17.11 -9.51
N VAL A 761 6.00 18.32 -9.84
CA VAL A 761 6.72 19.56 -9.54
C VAL A 761 5.87 20.52 -8.72
N VAL A 762 6.43 21.03 -7.63
CA VAL A 762 5.87 22.11 -6.82
C VAL A 762 6.51 23.43 -7.24
N GLY A 763 5.70 24.46 -7.49
CA GLY A 763 6.12 25.77 -7.98
C GLY A 763 5.81 26.00 -9.46
N ALA A 764 6.34 27.05 -10.09
CA ALA A 764 7.09 28.15 -9.48
C ALA A 764 6.16 29.09 -8.70
N ALA A 765 6.71 30.10 -8.02
CA ALA A 765 5.91 31.13 -7.39
C ALA A 765 5.41 32.15 -8.43
N CYS A 766 6.29 32.61 -9.32
CA CYS A 766 5.93 33.63 -10.31
C CYS A 766 5.13 33.05 -11.50
N SER A 767 4.00 33.68 -11.83
CA SER A 767 3.08 33.21 -12.88
C SER A 767 3.77 32.99 -14.24
N GLY A 768 4.66 33.89 -14.67
CA GLY A 768 5.37 33.76 -15.94
C GLY A 768 6.36 32.58 -15.97
N ALA A 769 7.02 32.30 -14.84
CA ALA A 769 7.89 31.14 -14.69
C ALA A 769 7.06 29.84 -14.70
N SER A 770 5.92 29.82 -14.00
CA SER A 770 5.01 28.67 -13.98
C SER A 770 4.45 28.33 -15.35
N MET A 771 4.04 29.33 -16.14
CA MET A 771 3.56 29.13 -17.52
C MET A 771 4.64 28.49 -18.41
N ALA A 772 5.88 28.99 -18.31
CA ALA A 772 6.99 28.47 -19.11
C ALA A 772 7.46 27.08 -18.65
N ALA A 773 7.42 26.81 -17.34
CA ALA A 773 7.68 25.50 -16.77
C ALA A 773 6.62 24.47 -17.20
N ASN A 774 5.34 24.83 -17.13
CA ASN A 774 4.24 23.92 -17.50
C ASN A 774 4.36 23.45 -18.96
N ALA A 775 4.79 24.31 -19.88
CA ALA A 775 5.01 23.93 -21.28
C ALA A 775 6.04 22.80 -21.44
N VAL A 776 7.02 22.70 -20.53
CA VAL A 776 8.02 21.61 -20.50
C VAL A 776 7.47 20.40 -19.75
N LEU A 777 6.90 20.62 -18.56
CA LEU A 777 6.43 19.54 -17.67
C LEU A 777 5.25 18.77 -18.24
N SER A 778 4.23 19.47 -18.75
CA SER A 778 3.06 18.81 -19.35
C SER A 778 3.40 18.01 -20.61
N ALA A 779 4.39 18.46 -21.39
CA ALA A 779 4.90 17.70 -22.53
C ALA A 779 5.59 16.39 -22.10
N ALA A 780 6.11 16.34 -20.87
CA ALA A 780 6.66 15.15 -20.24
C ALA A 780 5.62 14.36 -19.43
N GLY A 781 4.36 14.81 -19.36
CA GLY A 781 3.30 14.18 -18.56
C GLY A 781 3.46 14.36 -17.05
N ILE A 782 4.24 15.37 -16.61
CA ILE A 782 4.52 15.64 -15.20
C ILE A 782 3.59 16.77 -14.72
N PRO A 783 2.73 16.55 -13.72
CA PRO A 783 1.85 17.59 -13.18
C PRO A 783 2.63 18.63 -12.38
N GLN A 784 2.09 19.84 -12.36
CA GLN A 784 2.68 21.00 -11.68
C GLN A 784 1.70 21.59 -10.67
N VAL A 785 2.11 21.75 -9.41
CA VAL A 785 1.34 22.40 -8.34
C VAL A 785 2.02 23.71 -7.95
N SER A 786 1.49 24.86 -8.35
CA SER A 786 2.02 26.13 -7.88
C SER A 786 1.53 26.50 -6.48
N TYR A 787 2.45 26.99 -5.65
CA TYR A 787 2.17 27.52 -4.32
C TYR A 787 1.93 29.05 -4.30
N ALA A 788 2.10 29.76 -5.42
CA ALA A 788 1.96 31.23 -5.43
C ALA A 788 1.61 31.88 -6.79
N SER A 789 1.43 31.12 -7.88
CA SER A 789 1.11 31.70 -9.19
C SER A 789 -0.38 32.01 -9.35
N THR A 790 -0.72 33.30 -9.29
CA THR A 790 -2.10 33.77 -9.23
C THR A 790 -2.72 34.19 -10.57
N SER A 791 -1.94 34.38 -11.64
CA SER A 791 -2.44 34.91 -12.92
C SER A 791 -3.68 34.14 -13.44
N PRO A 792 -4.74 34.82 -13.93
CA PRO A 792 -5.94 34.16 -14.41
C PRO A 792 -5.72 33.32 -15.67
N ALA A 793 -4.64 33.59 -16.42
CA ALA A 793 -4.34 32.84 -17.64
C ALA A 793 -4.03 31.36 -17.34
N LEU A 794 -3.48 31.04 -16.16
CA LEU A 794 -3.20 29.66 -15.73
C LEU A 794 -4.47 28.82 -15.53
N SER A 795 -5.65 29.46 -15.42
CA SER A 795 -6.94 28.76 -15.31
C SER A 795 -7.39 28.07 -16.61
N ASP A 796 -6.72 28.31 -17.75
CA ASP A 796 -7.01 27.63 -19.01
C ASP A 796 -6.33 26.25 -19.04
N ALA A 797 -7.07 25.23 -18.62
CA ALA A 797 -6.61 23.84 -18.59
C ALA A 797 -6.30 23.25 -19.98
N THR A 798 -6.68 23.92 -21.08
CA THR A 798 -6.26 23.51 -22.43
C THR A 798 -4.88 24.06 -22.76
N ALA A 799 -4.59 25.29 -22.34
CA ALA A 799 -3.28 25.92 -22.53
C ALA A 799 -2.24 25.41 -21.52
N TYR A 800 -2.68 25.09 -20.30
CA TYR A 800 -1.86 24.63 -19.19
C TYR A 800 -2.42 23.31 -18.61
N PRO A 801 -2.35 22.20 -19.36
CA PRO A 801 -2.78 20.91 -18.86
C PRO A 801 -1.94 20.48 -17.65
N ASP A 802 -2.56 19.70 -16.76
CA ASP A 802 -1.96 19.17 -15.53
C ASP A 802 -1.35 20.23 -14.59
N PHE A 803 -1.81 21.48 -14.71
CA PHE A 803 -1.51 22.57 -13.80
C PHE A 803 -2.54 22.62 -12.67
N PHE A 804 -2.05 22.71 -11.45
CA PHE A 804 -2.81 22.90 -10.23
C PHE A 804 -2.21 24.07 -9.44
N ARG A 805 -3.01 24.68 -8.57
CA ARG A 805 -2.47 25.65 -7.60
C ARG A 805 -3.25 25.64 -6.30
N VAL A 806 -2.52 25.74 -5.20
CA VAL A 806 -3.09 25.82 -3.85
C VAL A 806 -3.39 27.26 -3.42
N VAL A 807 -3.11 28.23 -4.29
CA VAL A 807 -3.50 29.65 -4.13
C VAL A 807 -4.67 30.02 -5.06
N PRO A 808 -5.55 30.93 -4.65
CA PRO A 808 -6.65 31.39 -5.50
C PRO A 808 -6.17 32.23 -6.69
N SER A 809 -7.02 32.27 -7.72
CA SER A 809 -6.80 33.08 -8.93
C SER A 809 -6.93 34.58 -8.68
N ASP A 810 -6.12 35.39 -9.37
CA ASP A 810 -6.24 36.84 -9.48
C ASP A 810 -7.59 37.27 -10.07
N ALA A 811 -8.31 36.37 -10.77
CA ALA A 811 -9.68 36.65 -11.20
C ALA A 811 -10.61 36.91 -10.01
N LEU A 812 -10.32 36.27 -8.87
CA LEU A 812 -11.01 36.50 -7.61
C LEU A 812 -10.40 37.69 -6.85
N GLN A 813 -9.08 37.87 -6.91
CA GLN A 813 -8.42 39.02 -6.25
C GLN A 813 -8.80 40.36 -6.89
N GLY A 814 -8.99 40.42 -8.21
CA GLY A 814 -9.44 41.60 -8.91
C GLY A 814 -10.80 42.11 -8.39
N GLN A 815 -11.72 41.17 -8.10
CA GLN A 815 -13.02 41.48 -7.47
C GLN A 815 -12.83 42.02 -6.05
N ALA A 816 -11.99 41.37 -5.24
CA ALA A 816 -11.69 41.79 -3.88
C ALA A 816 -11.07 43.19 -3.84
N LEU A 817 -10.03 43.42 -4.66
CA LEU A 817 -9.33 44.69 -4.76
C LEU A 817 -10.26 45.80 -5.27
N SER A 818 -11.11 45.51 -6.25
CA SER A 818 -12.16 46.42 -6.71
C SER A 818 -13.13 46.78 -5.58
N ALA A 819 -13.57 45.83 -4.77
CA ALA A 819 -14.45 46.06 -3.64
C ALA A 819 -13.80 46.91 -2.53
N VAL A 820 -12.52 46.65 -2.22
CA VAL A 820 -11.74 47.45 -1.25
C VAL A 820 -11.62 48.90 -1.72
N VAL A 821 -11.21 49.10 -2.97
CA VAL A 821 -11.07 50.45 -3.55
C VAL A 821 -12.41 51.17 -3.56
N GLN A 822 -13.51 50.50 -3.87
CA GLN A 822 -14.85 51.11 -3.83
C GLN A 822 -15.32 51.47 -2.41
N ALA A 823 -14.95 50.66 -1.42
CA ALA A 823 -15.34 50.89 -0.02
C ALA A 823 -14.58 52.06 0.61
N ASP A 824 -13.30 52.20 0.27
CA ASP A 824 -12.39 53.11 0.98
C ASP A 824 -12.03 54.37 0.19
N SER A 825 -12.20 54.36 -1.13
CA SER A 825 -11.86 55.52 -1.95
C SER A 825 -12.79 56.70 -1.63
N PRO A 826 -12.27 57.94 -1.58
CA PRO A 826 -13.09 59.13 -1.40
C PRO A 826 -14.25 59.18 -2.41
N ALA A 827 -15.39 59.76 -2.03
CA ALA A 827 -16.57 59.84 -2.90
C ALA A 827 -16.33 60.63 -4.21
N ASP A 828 -15.30 61.48 -4.26
CA ASP A 828 -14.78 62.19 -5.41
C ASP A 828 -13.41 61.68 -5.89
N GLY A 829 -13.01 60.50 -5.43
CA GLY A 829 -11.72 59.89 -5.69
C GLY A 829 -11.54 59.42 -7.12
N THR A 830 -10.33 59.58 -7.64
CA THR A 830 -9.89 59.14 -8.96
C THR A 830 -8.76 58.14 -8.80
N VAL A 831 -8.93 56.95 -9.36
CA VAL A 831 -8.02 55.82 -9.13
C VAL A 831 -7.10 55.64 -10.33
N GLY A 832 -5.78 55.69 -10.09
CA GLY A 832 -4.77 55.33 -11.08
C GLY A 832 -4.28 53.91 -10.84
N LEU A 833 -4.04 53.16 -11.92
CA LEU A 833 -3.49 51.81 -11.85
C LEU A 833 -2.03 51.82 -12.32
N VAL A 834 -1.11 51.36 -11.48
CA VAL A 834 0.29 51.13 -11.83
C VAL A 834 0.56 49.64 -11.72
N HIS A 835 0.97 49.01 -12.81
CA HIS A 835 1.12 47.56 -12.85
C HIS A 835 2.36 47.13 -13.63
N MET A 836 2.90 45.97 -13.25
CA MET A 836 3.92 45.29 -14.04
C MET A 836 3.33 44.78 -15.36
N THR A 837 4.13 44.76 -16.42
CA THR A 837 3.73 44.24 -17.75
C THR A 837 3.97 42.75 -17.92
N ASN A 838 4.32 42.03 -16.85
CA ASN A 838 4.47 40.58 -16.86
C ASN A 838 3.12 39.85 -16.71
N ALA A 839 3.15 38.52 -16.68
CA ALA A 839 1.95 37.67 -16.66
C ALA A 839 1.11 37.83 -15.37
N TYR A 840 1.77 38.05 -14.22
CA TYR A 840 1.10 38.37 -12.95
C TYR A 840 0.47 39.74 -13.02
N GLY A 841 1.29 40.77 -13.24
CA GLY A 841 0.89 42.16 -13.13
C GLY A 841 -0.19 42.55 -14.14
N SER A 842 -0.07 42.09 -15.38
CA SER A 842 -1.09 42.33 -16.41
C SER A 842 -2.37 41.56 -16.12
N GLY A 843 -2.27 40.32 -15.62
CA GLY A 843 -3.43 39.48 -15.30
C GLY A 843 -4.30 40.08 -14.19
N LEU A 844 -3.69 40.46 -13.07
CA LEU A 844 -4.41 41.11 -11.97
C LEU A 844 -4.89 42.52 -12.35
N ALA A 845 -4.10 43.29 -13.10
CA ALA A 845 -4.51 44.61 -13.60
C ALA A 845 -5.76 44.53 -14.50
N ASP A 846 -5.81 43.56 -15.41
CA ASP A 846 -6.94 43.33 -16.30
C ASP A 846 -8.18 42.87 -15.52
N ALA A 847 -8.02 41.94 -14.57
CA ALA A 847 -9.11 41.47 -13.71
C ALA A 847 -9.71 42.61 -12.88
N PHE A 848 -8.85 43.36 -12.18
CA PHE A 848 -9.27 44.54 -11.40
C PHE A 848 -9.97 45.58 -12.29
N THR A 849 -9.40 45.91 -13.46
CA THR A 849 -9.98 46.89 -14.37
C THR A 849 -11.36 46.45 -14.85
N ALA A 850 -11.51 45.18 -15.24
CA ALA A 850 -12.80 44.63 -15.69
C ALA A 850 -13.88 44.74 -14.61
N ASP A 851 -13.56 44.37 -13.37
CA ASP A 851 -14.53 44.44 -12.26
C ASP A 851 -14.82 45.88 -11.83
N PHE A 852 -13.82 46.75 -11.81
CA PHE A 852 -13.97 48.16 -11.45
C PHE A 852 -14.83 48.93 -12.48
N GLU A 853 -14.64 48.65 -13.77
CA GLU A 853 -15.48 49.19 -14.84
C GLU A 853 -16.89 48.60 -14.82
N ALA A 854 -17.04 47.30 -14.52
CA ALA A 854 -18.35 46.66 -14.38
C ALA A 854 -19.17 47.26 -13.22
N ALA A 855 -18.50 47.72 -12.15
CA ALA A 855 -19.10 48.47 -11.05
C ALA A 855 -19.43 49.93 -11.43
N GLY A 856 -19.08 50.39 -12.63
CA GLY A 856 -19.41 51.72 -13.15
C GLY A 856 -18.37 52.80 -12.85
N HIS A 857 -17.17 52.41 -12.43
CA HIS A 857 -16.05 53.31 -12.19
C HIS A 857 -15.11 53.39 -13.39
N THR A 858 -14.21 54.37 -13.41
CA THR A 858 -13.19 54.54 -14.47
C THR A 858 -11.86 54.94 -13.86
N LEU A 859 -10.77 54.45 -14.44
CA LEU A 859 -9.41 54.82 -14.04
C LEU A 859 -9.02 56.20 -14.61
N CYS A 860 -8.32 57.02 -13.82
CA CYS A 860 -7.76 58.30 -14.29
C CYS A 860 -6.56 58.08 -15.23
N THR A 861 -5.79 57.01 -14.99
CA THR A 861 -4.68 56.58 -15.84
C THR A 861 -4.34 55.12 -15.52
N THR A 862 -3.79 54.42 -16.52
CA THR A 862 -3.23 53.07 -16.37
C THR A 862 -1.80 53.11 -16.89
N ILE A 863 -0.85 52.68 -16.07
CA ILE A 863 0.57 52.77 -16.33
C ILE A 863 1.21 51.40 -16.17
N GLY A 864 1.67 50.82 -17.28
CA GLY A 864 2.47 49.61 -17.28
C GLY A 864 3.96 49.93 -17.15
N TYR A 865 4.70 49.11 -16.40
CA TYR A 865 6.17 49.14 -16.35
C TYR A 865 6.79 47.74 -16.49
N GLU A 866 8.00 47.71 -17.04
CA GLU A 866 8.80 46.49 -17.21
C GLU A 866 9.58 46.17 -15.92
N GLU A 867 9.80 44.90 -15.63
CA GLU A 867 10.52 44.40 -14.43
C GLU A 867 11.95 44.95 -14.24
N THR A 868 12.56 45.48 -15.30
CA THR A 868 13.91 46.07 -15.24
C THR A 868 13.89 47.58 -14.93
N MET A 869 12.71 48.18 -14.77
CA MET A 869 12.55 49.59 -14.47
C MET A 869 12.98 49.89 -13.04
N THR A 870 13.80 50.93 -12.88
CA THR A 870 14.31 51.39 -11.57
C THR A 870 14.07 52.88 -11.33
N ASP A 871 13.46 53.57 -12.30
CA ASP A 871 13.09 54.99 -12.23
C ASP A 871 11.60 55.11 -12.54
N PHE A 872 10.81 55.39 -11.50
CA PHE A 872 9.35 55.50 -11.57
C PHE A 872 8.85 56.94 -11.68
N SER A 873 9.75 57.92 -11.85
CA SER A 873 9.41 59.34 -11.82
C SER A 873 8.36 59.72 -12.86
N ALA A 874 8.46 59.17 -14.07
CA ALA A 874 7.49 59.40 -15.14
C ALA A 874 6.12 58.75 -14.86
N ALA A 875 6.10 57.59 -14.20
CA ALA A 875 4.86 56.91 -13.82
C ALA A 875 4.10 57.72 -12.78
N VAL A 876 4.78 58.11 -11.69
CA VAL A 876 4.18 58.95 -10.64
C VAL A 876 3.75 60.32 -11.20
N GLN A 877 4.57 60.94 -12.06
CA GLN A 877 4.20 62.23 -12.67
C GLN A 877 2.95 62.10 -13.56
N SER A 878 2.77 60.98 -14.27
CA SER A 878 1.55 60.72 -15.04
C SER A 878 0.31 60.62 -14.13
N MET A 879 0.43 60.01 -12.96
CA MET A 879 -0.66 60.00 -11.97
C MET A 879 -1.01 61.40 -11.47
N VAL A 880 0.01 62.22 -11.19
CA VAL A 880 -0.16 63.62 -10.79
C VAL A 880 -0.85 64.42 -11.89
N ASP A 881 -0.40 64.29 -13.13
CA ASP A 881 -0.91 65.04 -14.28
C ASP A 881 -2.38 64.68 -14.63
N ASN A 882 -2.77 63.43 -14.39
CA ASN A 882 -4.15 62.96 -14.57
C ASN A 882 -5.03 63.18 -13.32
N GLY A 883 -4.48 63.79 -12.27
CA GLY A 883 -5.21 64.15 -11.06
C GLY A 883 -5.73 62.95 -10.28
N CYS A 884 -4.97 61.85 -10.24
CA CYS A 884 -5.30 60.65 -9.48
C CYS A 884 -5.13 60.91 -7.97
N THR A 885 -6.17 60.62 -7.19
CA THR A 885 -6.19 60.76 -5.72
C THR A 885 -6.01 59.43 -4.99
N SER A 886 -5.99 58.32 -5.72
CA SER A 886 -5.64 57.00 -5.21
C SER A 886 -4.84 56.21 -6.25
N ALA A 887 -4.02 55.27 -5.78
CA ALA A 887 -3.22 54.38 -6.60
C ALA A 887 -3.59 52.93 -6.28
N VAL A 888 -3.73 52.11 -7.31
CA VAL A 888 -3.69 50.66 -7.18
C VAL A 888 -2.34 50.21 -7.73
N LEU A 889 -1.58 49.52 -6.88
CA LEU A 889 -0.27 48.98 -7.19
C LEU A 889 -0.37 47.46 -7.36
N VAL A 890 -0.14 47.01 -8.59
CA VAL A 890 0.06 45.60 -8.91
C VAL A 890 1.54 45.40 -9.20
N SER A 891 2.29 45.09 -8.14
CA SER A 891 3.75 45.16 -8.09
C SER A 891 4.28 44.13 -7.10
N TYR A 892 5.56 43.78 -7.21
CA TYR A 892 6.27 43.08 -6.14
C TYR A 892 6.88 44.06 -5.14
N ALA A 893 7.11 43.62 -3.91
CA ALA A 893 7.57 44.46 -2.80
C ALA A 893 8.75 45.39 -3.14
N ALA A 894 9.77 44.89 -3.86
CA ALA A 894 10.93 45.69 -4.25
C ALA A 894 10.56 46.89 -5.14
N ASP A 895 9.77 46.65 -6.19
CA ASP A 895 9.30 47.70 -7.11
C ASP A 895 8.26 48.59 -6.44
N GLY A 896 7.37 48.01 -5.63
CA GLY A 896 6.35 48.71 -4.86
C GLY A 896 6.96 49.72 -3.89
N GLY A 897 8.03 49.34 -3.19
CA GLY A 897 8.79 50.23 -2.31
C GLY A 897 9.40 51.41 -3.06
N MET A 898 10.03 51.15 -4.22
CA MET A 898 10.56 52.22 -5.09
C MET A 898 9.47 53.16 -5.62
N ILE A 899 8.29 52.63 -5.96
CA ILE A 899 7.14 53.45 -6.41
C ILE A 899 6.62 54.32 -5.26
N ILE A 900 6.48 53.77 -4.06
CA ILE A 900 6.05 54.51 -2.86
C ILE A 900 7.06 55.61 -2.51
N ASP A 901 8.35 55.33 -2.62
CA ASP A 901 9.41 56.33 -2.43
C ASP A 901 9.32 57.46 -3.45
N GLU A 902 9.09 57.13 -4.71
CA GLU A 902 8.93 58.12 -5.75
C GLU A 902 7.65 58.97 -5.55
N MET A 903 6.54 58.35 -5.16
CA MET A 903 5.29 59.03 -4.78
C MET A 903 5.53 60.06 -3.68
N ASN A 904 6.24 59.67 -2.62
CA ASN A 904 6.61 60.56 -1.53
C ASN A 904 7.56 61.69 -2.00
N SER A 905 8.54 61.37 -2.86
CA SER A 905 9.50 62.35 -3.39
C SER A 905 8.82 63.46 -4.20
N GLN A 906 7.76 63.12 -4.93
CA GLN A 906 6.94 64.07 -5.70
C GLN A 906 5.83 64.72 -4.85
N SER A 907 5.79 64.46 -3.54
CA SER A 907 4.75 64.96 -2.63
C SER A 907 3.33 64.53 -3.02
N TRP A 908 3.18 63.37 -3.67
CA TRP A 908 1.87 62.76 -3.91
C TRP A 908 1.41 62.09 -2.61
N SER A 909 0.18 62.38 -2.18
CA SER A 909 -0.35 61.96 -0.87
C SER A 909 -1.70 61.24 -0.99
N GLY A 910 -1.93 60.56 -2.10
CA GLY A 910 -3.16 59.80 -2.32
C GLY A 910 -3.14 58.47 -1.55
N GLN A 911 -4.30 57.83 -1.47
CA GLN A 911 -4.42 56.51 -0.85
C GLN A 911 -3.81 55.44 -1.77
N VAL A 912 -2.99 54.55 -1.21
CA VAL A 912 -2.40 53.42 -1.93
C VAL A 912 -3.14 52.15 -1.58
N TYR A 913 -3.54 51.42 -2.62
CA TYR A 913 -4.10 50.09 -2.57
C TYR A 913 -3.16 49.13 -3.31
N GLY A 914 -3.16 47.85 -2.99
CA GLY A 914 -2.40 46.86 -3.77
C GLY A 914 -2.88 45.43 -3.66
N GLY A 915 -2.30 44.59 -4.51
CA GLY A 915 -2.48 43.15 -4.49
C GLY A 915 -1.52 42.44 -3.54
N ASP A 916 -1.46 41.12 -3.69
CA ASP A 916 -0.71 40.19 -2.85
C ASP A 916 0.80 40.42 -2.92
N GLY A 917 1.32 40.87 -4.07
CA GLY A 917 2.74 41.14 -4.28
C GLY A 917 3.34 42.24 -3.40
N ILE A 918 2.51 43.08 -2.77
CA ILE A 918 2.93 44.08 -1.77
C ILE A 918 2.25 43.90 -0.40
N ALA A 919 1.52 42.80 -0.19
CA ALA A 919 0.68 42.59 0.98
C ALA A 919 1.41 41.88 2.14
N GLU A 920 2.68 42.26 2.40
CA GLU A 920 3.42 41.84 3.59
C GLU A 920 4.44 42.85 4.09
N GLU A 921 4.84 42.69 5.35
CA GLU A 921 5.85 43.49 6.05
C GLU A 921 7.19 43.62 5.31
N GLY A 922 7.51 42.67 4.42
CA GLY A 922 8.65 42.78 3.50
C GLY A 922 8.67 44.08 2.68
N LEU A 923 7.51 44.64 2.32
CA LEU A 923 7.40 45.93 1.65
C LEU A 923 8.08 47.07 2.43
N ALA A 924 7.97 47.06 3.76
CA ALA A 924 8.59 48.07 4.62
C ALA A 924 10.12 47.97 4.68
N THR A 925 10.67 46.82 4.30
CA THR A 925 12.13 46.63 4.16
C THR A 925 12.62 47.19 2.82
N GLU A 926 11.77 47.18 1.79
CA GLU A 926 12.09 47.66 0.44
C GLU A 926 11.82 49.16 0.25
N ALA A 927 10.88 49.75 0.99
CA ALA A 927 10.58 51.18 0.97
C ALA A 927 11.47 51.97 1.95
N THR A 928 11.98 53.14 1.54
CA THR A 928 12.64 54.08 2.48
C THR A 928 11.68 55.10 3.09
N SER A 929 10.51 55.26 2.48
CA SER A 929 9.39 56.08 2.94
C SER A 929 8.42 55.25 3.76
N SER A 930 7.58 55.94 4.54
CA SER A 930 6.52 55.31 5.32
C SER A 930 5.54 54.58 4.40
N VAL A 931 5.25 53.32 4.71
CA VAL A 931 4.18 52.51 4.13
C VAL A 931 2.90 52.57 4.96
N ASN A 932 2.89 53.36 6.05
CA ASN A 932 1.74 53.50 6.93
C ASN A 932 0.47 53.91 6.17
N GLY A 933 -0.58 53.12 6.33
CA GLY A 933 -1.88 53.34 5.71
C GLY A 933 -1.99 52.78 4.29
N VAL A 934 -0.97 52.12 3.72
CA VAL A 934 -1.14 51.28 2.53
C VAL A 934 -2.14 50.16 2.86
N ILE A 935 -3.07 49.89 1.95
CA ILE A 935 -4.06 48.82 2.10
C ILE A 935 -3.80 47.79 1.01
N ALA A 936 -3.68 46.51 1.35
CA ALA A 936 -3.43 45.48 0.35
C ALA A 936 -4.28 44.23 0.58
N THR A 937 -4.53 43.48 -0.49
CA THR A 937 -5.24 42.21 -0.40
C THR A 937 -4.25 41.05 -0.53
N LYS A 938 -4.41 40.02 0.30
CA LYS A 938 -3.74 38.71 0.13
C LYS A 938 -4.74 37.59 0.33
N PRO A 939 -4.52 36.38 -0.25
CA PRO A 939 -5.39 35.25 0.01
C PRO A 939 -5.64 35.07 1.51
N ALA A 940 -6.91 34.88 1.89
CA ALA A 940 -7.23 34.53 3.27
C ALA A 940 -6.92 33.05 3.48
N SER A 941 -6.27 32.73 4.60
CA SER A 941 -6.30 31.35 5.08
C SER A 941 -7.71 31.02 5.54
N ALA A 942 -8.17 29.79 5.30
CA ALA A 942 -9.35 29.30 6.00
C ALA A 942 -9.11 29.30 7.53
N SER A 943 -10.12 28.97 8.34
CA SER A 943 -9.89 28.75 9.77
C SER A 943 -8.79 27.71 9.97
N THR A 944 -7.76 28.04 10.73
CA THR A 944 -6.60 27.16 10.95
C THR A 944 -7.04 25.82 11.53
N GLY A 945 -6.85 24.74 10.76
CA GLY A 945 -7.09 23.37 11.16
C GLY A 945 -5.92 22.77 11.96
N ALA A 946 -6.02 21.49 12.34
CA ALA A 946 -4.98 20.81 13.09
C ALA A 946 -3.62 20.80 12.36
N VAL A 947 -3.63 20.57 11.04
CA VAL A 947 -2.43 20.62 10.18
C VAL A 947 -1.81 22.02 10.20
N GLY A 948 -2.61 23.09 10.08
CA GLY A 948 -2.13 24.46 10.18
C GLY A 948 -1.48 24.80 11.53
N TYR A 949 -2.03 24.32 12.64
CA TYR A 949 -1.40 24.50 13.96
C TYR A 949 -0.09 23.71 14.10
N ALA A 950 -0.04 22.48 13.60
CA ALA A 950 1.16 21.66 13.61
C ALA A 950 2.26 22.29 12.75
N PHE A 951 1.93 22.72 11.52
CA PHE A 951 2.84 23.45 10.65
C PHE A 951 3.34 24.74 11.32
N ALA A 952 2.46 25.55 11.90
CA ALA A 952 2.87 26.78 12.58
C ALA A 952 3.84 26.52 13.74
N ALA A 953 3.61 25.46 14.53
CA ALA A 953 4.52 25.05 15.60
C ALA A 953 5.88 24.60 15.08
N LEU A 954 5.92 23.79 14.00
CA LEU A 954 7.16 23.33 13.37
C LEU A 954 7.91 24.48 12.70
N CYS A 955 7.19 25.33 11.96
CA CYS A 955 7.72 26.49 11.26
C CYS A 955 8.33 27.50 12.25
N ALA A 956 7.73 27.71 13.42
CA ALA A 956 8.27 28.59 14.47
C ALA A 956 9.64 28.15 15.02
N GLN A 957 10.05 26.89 14.80
CA GLN A 957 11.39 26.40 15.16
C GLN A 957 12.47 26.81 14.15
N SER A 958 12.08 27.32 12.97
CA SER A 958 12.99 27.81 11.94
C SER A 958 12.79 29.30 11.68
N ALA A 959 13.85 30.09 11.91
CA ALA A 959 13.84 31.52 11.62
C ALA A 959 13.61 31.83 10.13
N ASP A 960 13.98 30.91 9.23
CA ASP A 960 13.78 31.07 7.79
C ASP A 960 12.31 30.89 7.39
N CYS A 961 11.54 30.13 8.17
CA CYS A 961 10.13 29.85 7.89
C CYS A 961 9.20 30.99 8.33
N THR A 962 9.63 31.83 9.29
CA THR A 962 8.79 32.91 9.81
C THR A 962 8.67 34.09 8.84
N GLY A 963 7.44 34.56 8.58
CA GLY A 963 7.18 35.88 7.97
C GLY A 963 7.15 35.94 6.44
N GLY A 964 7.18 34.81 5.73
CA GLY A 964 7.01 34.77 4.28
C GLY A 964 5.57 34.50 3.85
N ILE A 965 5.04 35.32 2.93
CA ILE A 965 3.79 35.00 2.20
C ILE A 965 3.96 33.66 1.46
N TYR A 966 2.91 32.85 1.37
CA TYR A 966 2.88 31.56 0.66
C TYR A 966 3.73 30.42 1.25
N THR A 967 4.25 30.56 2.47
CA THR A 967 5.02 29.49 3.15
C THR A 967 4.15 28.28 3.49
N ALA A 968 2.93 28.48 3.97
CA ALA A 968 1.98 27.38 4.25
C ALA A 968 1.56 26.67 2.95
N GLU A 969 1.41 27.43 1.86
CA GLU A 969 1.06 26.93 0.54
C GLU A 969 2.21 26.13 -0.10
N ALA A 970 3.46 26.51 0.15
CA ALA A 970 4.63 25.73 -0.26
C ALA A 970 4.68 24.36 0.45
N PHE A 971 4.33 24.32 1.74
CA PHE A 971 4.14 23.07 2.49
C PHE A 971 3.02 22.23 1.86
N ASP A 972 1.86 22.84 1.61
CA ASP A 972 0.68 22.17 1.05
C ASP A 972 0.92 21.57 -0.33
N GLY A 973 1.64 22.28 -1.20
CA GLY A 973 2.02 21.79 -2.52
C GLY A 973 2.86 20.51 -2.44
N VAL A 974 3.82 20.45 -1.52
CA VAL A 974 4.67 19.26 -1.32
C VAL A 974 3.88 18.10 -0.73
N VAL A 975 3.07 18.35 0.31
CA VAL A 975 2.20 17.32 0.90
C VAL A 975 1.28 16.72 -0.16
N LEU A 976 0.64 17.56 -0.96
CA LEU A 976 -0.25 17.11 -2.04
C LEU A 976 0.49 16.22 -3.06
N VAL A 977 1.65 16.66 -3.56
CA VAL A 977 2.41 15.88 -4.56
C VAL A 977 2.89 14.55 -3.96
N ALA A 978 3.37 14.56 -2.73
CA ALA A 978 3.84 13.35 -2.05
C ALA A 978 2.70 12.34 -1.83
N LEU A 979 1.57 12.80 -1.26
CA LEU A 979 0.40 11.93 -1.02
C LEU A 979 -0.23 11.44 -2.33
N ALA A 980 -0.25 12.26 -3.38
CA ALA A 980 -0.73 11.84 -4.69
C ALA A 980 0.19 10.78 -5.32
N ALA A 981 1.51 10.94 -5.22
CA ALA A 981 2.47 9.95 -5.69
C ALA A 981 2.34 8.64 -4.90
N PHE A 982 2.16 8.73 -3.59
CA PHE A 982 1.89 7.58 -2.74
C PHE A 982 0.61 6.84 -3.15
N ALA A 983 -0.51 7.56 -3.28
CA ALA A 983 -1.80 6.99 -3.67
C ALA A 983 -1.80 6.41 -5.09
N GLN A 984 -0.98 6.96 -6.00
CA GLN A 984 -0.85 6.45 -7.36
C GLN A 984 -0.25 5.04 -7.38
N MET A 985 0.71 4.74 -6.49
CA MET A 985 1.29 3.39 -6.40
C MET A 985 0.25 2.33 -6.03
N ALA A 986 -0.81 2.71 -5.32
CA ALA A 986 -1.94 1.85 -4.99
C ALA A 986 -3.07 1.87 -6.04
N SER A 987 -2.91 2.59 -7.17
CA SER A 987 -3.96 2.82 -8.17
C SER A 987 -3.48 2.48 -9.60
N PRO A 988 -3.36 1.19 -9.97
CA PRO A 988 -2.90 0.78 -11.29
C PRO A 988 -3.75 1.39 -12.42
N GLY A 989 -3.09 2.09 -13.35
CA GLY A 989 -3.74 2.71 -14.52
C GLY A 989 -4.22 4.16 -14.36
N ALA A 990 -4.16 4.75 -13.15
CA ALA A 990 -4.45 6.17 -12.95
C ALA A 990 -3.21 7.05 -13.22
N THR A 991 -3.40 8.18 -13.90
CA THR A 991 -2.31 9.17 -14.06
C THR A 991 -2.12 9.96 -12.77
N LEU A 992 -0.91 10.45 -12.50
CA LEU A 992 -0.63 11.24 -11.30
C LEU A 992 -1.51 12.49 -11.22
N SER A 993 -1.85 13.10 -12.36
CA SER A 993 -2.79 14.23 -12.43
C SER A 993 -4.20 13.86 -11.96
N GLN A 994 -4.71 12.68 -12.34
CA GLN A 994 -6.02 12.19 -11.86
C GLN A 994 -5.98 11.90 -10.36
N VAL A 995 -4.89 11.30 -9.87
CA VAL A 995 -4.73 11.02 -8.45
C VAL A 995 -4.57 12.32 -7.66
N MET A 996 -3.77 13.27 -8.13
CA MET A 996 -3.59 14.59 -7.51
C MET A 996 -4.90 15.37 -7.42
N MET A 997 -5.71 15.32 -8.48
CA MET A 997 -7.06 15.88 -8.51
C MET A 997 -7.94 15.28 -7.40
N ALA A 998 -7.87 13.96 -7.18
CA ALA A 998 -8.63 13.25 -6.15
C ALA A 998 -8.07 13.48 -4.74
N THR A 999 -6.76 13.35 -4.54
CA THR A 999 -6.07 13.62 -3.28
C THR A 999 -6.35 15.02 -2.78
N GLY A 1000 -6.39 16.01 -3.68
CA GLY A 1000 -6.70 17.39 -3.33
C GLY A 1000 -8.16 17.70 -3.03
N GLN A 1001 -9.10 16.74 -3.07
CA GLN A 1001 -10.50 16.99 -2.71
C GLN A 1001 -10.72 16.91 -1.20
N GLY A 1002 -10.67 18.05 -0.52
CA GLY A 1002 -10.88 18.14 0.93
C GLY A 1002 -9.62 17.81 1.74
N LEU A 1003 -8.44 17.94 1.13
CA LEU A 1003 -7.16 17.72 1.82
C LEU A 1003 -6.94 18.80 2.87
N ALA A 1004 -6.79 18.42 4.13
CA ALA A 1004 -6.45 19.34 5.20
C ALA A 1004 -5.02 19.87 5.01
N GLY A 1005 -4.87 21.16 4.70
CA GLY A 1005 -3.58 21.82 4.52
C GLY A 1005 -3.20 22.78 5.66
N ALA A 1006 -1.97 23.25 5.63
CA ALA A 1006 -1.47 24.33 6.48
C ALA A 1006 -2.13 25.68 6.14
N SER A 1007 -2.43 25.94 4.86
CA SER A 1007 -3.15 27.15 4.41
C SER A 1007 -4.68 27.04 4.55
N GLY A 1008 -5.19 25.84 4.82
CA GLY A 1008 -6.62 25.51 4.90
C GLY A 1008 -6.95 24.25 4.11
N ASP A 1009 -8.23 23.89 4.05
CA ASP A 1009 -8.66 22.75 3.25
C ASP A 1009 -8.50 23.05 1.76
N ILE A 1010 -7.81 22.16 1.05
CA ILE A 1010 -7.60 22.23 -0.39
C ILE A 1010 -8.75 21.50 -1.07
N SER A 1011 -9.29 22.10 -2.13
CA SER A 1011 -10.30 21.49 -3.00
C SER A 1011 -10.17 22.10 -4.38
N PHE A 1012 -9.89 21.27 -5.36
CA PHE A 1012 -9.67 21.72 -6.73
C PHE A 1012 -10.95 21.73 -7.54
N MET A 1013 -11.13 22.79 -8.33
CA MET A 1013 -12.08 22.86 -9.43
C MET A 1013 -11.55 22.04 -10.61
N ALA A 1014 -12.41 21.78 -11.61
CA ALA A 1014 -12.07 20.95 -12.77
C ALA A 1014 -10.89 21.47 -13.62
N ASN A 1015 -10.49 22.73 -13.44
CA ASN A 1015 -9.37 23.36 -14.13
C ASN A 1015 -8.09 23.42 -13.25
N GLY A 1016 -8.05 22.73 -12.11
CA GLY A 1016 -6.89 22.69 -11.20
C GLY A 1016 -6.77 23.88 -10.25
N ASP A 1017 -7.67 24.86 -10.31
CA ASP A 1017 -7.72 25.99 -9.39
C ASP A 1017 -8.39 25.63 -8.06
N VAL A 1018 -7.96 26.24 -6.96
CA VAL A 1018 -8.77 26.29 -5.73
C VAL A 1018 -9.84 27.40 -5.82
N PRO A 1019 -11.03 27.22 -5.21
CA PRO A 1019 -12.06 28.25 -5.16
C PRO A 1019 -11.67 29.46 -4.29
N GLY A 1020 -10.72 29.27 -3.35
CA GLY A 1020 -10.27 30.27 -2.38
C GLY A 1020 -11.24 30.44 -1.21
N ALA A 1021 -10.70 30.86 -0.06
CA ALA A 1021 -11.47 31.19 1.15
C ALA A 1021 -11.79 32.69 1.28
N GLY A 1022 -11.65 33.44 0.17
CA GLY A 1022 -11.69 34.91 0.17
C GLY A 1022 -10.28 35.52 0.31
N TYR A 1023 -10.25 36.81 0.62
CA TYR A 1023 -9.04 37.62 0.76
C TYR A 1023 -9.03 38.33 2.11
N CYS A 1024 -7.88 38.28 2.78
CA CYS A 1024 -7.57 39.25 3.83
C CYS A 1024 -7.38 40.62 3.18
N VAL A 1025 -7.96 41.64 3.81
CA VAL A 1025 -7.72 43.05 3.48
C VAL A 1025 -6.93 43.63 4.65
N GLY A 1026 -5.63 43.78 4.43
CA GLY A 1026 -4.69 44.22 5.46
C GLY A 1026 -4.35 45.70 5.35
N ASP A 1027 -4.18 46.33 6.50
CA ASP A 1027 -3.71 47.70 6.62
C ASP A 1027 -2.27 47.69 7.15
N PHE A 1028 -1.38 48.43 6.49
CA PHE A 1028 -0.05 48.70 7.05
C PHE A 1028 -0.17 49.72 8.17
N THR A 1029 0.32 49.39 9.37
CA THR A 1029 0.45 50.35 10.46
C THR A 1029 1.91 50.50 10.88
N GLU A 1030 2.34 51.74 11.07
CA GLU A 1030 3.68 52.04 11.58
C GLU A 1030 3.58 52.77 12.92
N ASP A 1031 4.23 52.20 13.93
CA ASP A 1031 4.32 52.80 15.26
C ASP A 1031 5.75 52.77 15.83
N ALA A 1032 5.88 52.89 17.15
CA ALA A 1032 7.19 52.90 17.80
C ALA A 1032 7.85 51.52 17.89
N ASP A 1033 7.06 50.45 17.75
CA ASP A 1033 7.46 49.06 17.89
C ASP A 1033 7.80 48.41 16.53
N GLY A 1034 7.29 48.95 15.42
CA GLY A 1034 7.68 48.55 14.06
C GLY A 1034 6.64 48.89 12.99
N VAL A 1035 6.73 48.17 11.86
CA VAL A 1035 5.68 48.12 10.83
C VAL A 1035 4.96 46.79 10.97
N SER A 1036 3.63 46.80 10.95
CA SER A 1036 2.79 45.60 10.89
C SER A 1036 1.91 45.62 9.63
N PHE A 1037 1.56 44.43 9.15
CA PHE A 1037 0.50 44.24 8.15
C PHE A 1037 -0.68 43.47 8.78
N ASP A 1038 -1.72 44.20 9.16
CA ASP A 1038 -2.81 43.65 9.97
C ASP A 1038 -4.07 43.36 9.14
N CYS A 1039 -4.43 42.08 9.03
CA CYS A 1039 -5.66 41.59 8.39
C CYS A 1039 -6.92 41.96 9.21
N ASN A 1040 -7.30 43.24 9.21
CA ASN A 1040 -8.42 43.76 10.02
C ASN A 1040 -9.80 43.58 9.37
N ARG A 1041 -9.83 43.32 8.06
CA ARG A 1041 -11.04 43.15 7.26
C ARG A 1041 -10.88 41.95 6.33
N SER A 1042 -12.00 41.43 5.86
CA SER A 1042 -12.01 40.35 4.88
C SER A 1042 -12.97 40.64 3.73
N TRP A 1043 -12.71 39.99 2.59
CA TRP A 1043 -13.61 39.95 1.47
C TRP A 1043 -13.82 38.51 1.04
N ASP A 1044 -15.06 38.11 0.80
CA ASP A 1044 -15.37 36.83 0.15
C ASP A 1044 -16.45 37.00 -0.93
N PRO A 1045 -16.48 36.15 -1.97
CA PRO A 1045 -17.42 36.30 -3.07
C PRO A 1045 -18.91 36.12 -2.69
N ALA A 1046 -19.22 35.51 -1.54
CA ALA A 1046 -20.60 35.32 -1.08
C ALA A 1046 -21.11 36.51 -0.25
N ASN A 1047 -20.28 37.10 0.61
CA ASN A 1047 -20.68 38.13 1.57
C ASN A 1047 -20.13 39.54 1.23
N GLY A 1048 -19.17 39.65 0.32
CA GLY A 1048 -18.47 40.89 0.02
C GLY A 1048 -17.52 41.32 1.14
N MET A 1049 -17.31 42.63 1.29
CA MET A 1049 -16.48 43.21 2.37
C MET A 1049 -17.16 43.04 3.73
N SER A 1050 -16.41 42.61 4.75
CA SER A 1050 -16.87 42.44 6.14
C SER A 1050 -15.92 43.00 7.18
#